data_AF-A0ABD4PYW6-F1
#
_entry.id   AF-A0ABD4PYW6-F1
#
_cell.length_a   1.000
_cell.length_b   1.000
_cell.length_c   1.000
_cell.angle_alpha   90.00
_cell.angle_beta   90.00
_cell.angle_gamma   90.00
#
_symmetry.space_group_name_H-M   'P 1'
#
loop_
_entity.id
_entity.type
_entity.pdbx_description
1 polymer ?
#
loop_
_entity_poly.entity_id
_entity_poly.type
_entity_poly.pdbx_seq_one_letter_code
_entity_poly.pdbx_strand_id
1 'polypeptide(L)'
;MSFVIAAPEVIAAAATDLASLESSIAAANAAAAANTTALLAAGADEVSTAVAALFGAHGQAYQALSAQAQAFHAQFTQALTSGGGAYAAAEAAATSPLLAPINEFFLANTGRPLIGNGTNGAPGTGANGGDGGWLIGNGGAGGSGAAGVNGGAGGNGGAGGLIGNGGAGGAGGVASSGIGGSGGAGGNAMLFGAGGAGGAGGGVVALTGGAGGAGGAGGNAGLLFGAAGVGGAGGFTNGSALGGAGGAGGAGGLFATGGVGGSGGAGSSGGAGGAGGAGGLFGAGGTGGHGGFADSSFGGVGGAGGAGGLFGAGGEGGSGGHSLVAGGDGGAGGNAGMLALGAAGGAGGIGGDGGTLTAGGIGGAGGAGGNAGLLFGSGGSGGAGGFGFADGGQGGPGGNAGTVFGSGGAGGNGGVGQGFAGGIGGAGGTPGLIGNGGNGGNGGASAVTGGNGGIGGTGVLIGNGGNGGSGGIGAGKAGVGGVSGLLLGLDGFNAPASTSPLHTLQQNVLNVVNEPFQTLTGRPLIGNGANGTPGTGADGGAGGWLFGNGGNGGSGATGTNGGDGGDGGAGGIFFGTGGTGGAGGVGTTGTGGDGGAGGAAFLMGSGGNGGSGGAGLTAGGDGGDGGNAGSFFGAAGTGGAGASTKAGGTGGTGGNGGLFANGGAGGSGGLGGDAGTGGAGGNGGLFGAGGTGGAGGSLGPGAGGAGGNGGLFGAGGTGGSGGHGTPAAVPGGAGGAGGNAGLFSLGASGGAGGSGGSSLTDGGGIGGVGGAGGLLFGYGGAGGAGGYSNIGAGGAGGAGGNAGMLSGSGGSGGTGGASGAAKGGVGGNGGTAGVFGNGGDGGAGGFGAGTGGNGGVGGNAVLIGNGGNGGNGGKAGGTPGAGGTSGLLIGENGLNGLP
;
A
#
# COMPACT_ATOMS: atom_id res chain seq x y z
N MET A 1 46.97 18.23 32.54
CA MET A 1 46.68 17.48 31.31
C MET A 1 45.63 18.26 30.54
N SER A 2 45.90 18.66 29.30
CA SER A 2 44.92 19.36 28.47
C SER A 2 43.89 18.36 27.94
N PHE A 3 42.61 18.66 28.09
CA PHE A 3 41.55 17.88 27.44
C PHE A 3 41.63 18.09 25.92
N VAL A 4 41.66 16.99 25.18
CA VAL A 4 41.43 17.00 23.74
C VAL A 4 39.93 16.77 23.55
N ILE A 5 39.24 17.73 22.95
CA ILE A 5 37.84 17.59 22.53
C ILE A 5 37.87 17.25 21.03
N ALA A 6 37.42 16.05 20.68
CA ALA A 6 37.13 15.67 19.30
C ALA A 6 35.61 15.67 19.10
N ALA A 7 35.14 16.11 17.94
CA ALA A 7 33.73 16.02 17.53
C ALA A 7 33.66 15.01 16.36
N PRO A 8 33.47 13.70 16.64
CA PRO A 8 33.51 12.65 15.62
C PRO A 8 32.57 12.91 14.44
N GLU A 9 31.42 13.55 14.69
CA GLU A 9 30.41 13.89 13.69
C GLU A 9 30.92 14.96 12.71
N VAL A 10 31.69 15.94 13.20
CA VAL A 10 32.30 16.99 12.36
C VAL A 10 33.42 16.41 11.50
N ILE A 11 34.15 15.43 12.02
CA ILE A 11 35.23 14.73 11.30
C ILE A 11 34.65 13.82 10.20
N ALA A 12 33.53 13.13 10.46
CA ALA A 12 32.84 12.31 9.47
C ALA A 12 32.22 13.15 8.33
N ALA A 13 31.64 14.31 8.66
CA ALA A 13 31.12 15.25 7.67
C ALA A 13 32.26 15.79 6.78
N ALA A 14 33.37 16.21 7.38
CA ALA A 14 34.54 16.68 6.64
C ALA A 14 35.15 15.61 5.70
N ALA A 15 35.16 14.33 6.11
CA ALA A 15 35.61 13.24 5.25
C ALA A 15 34.69 13.02 4.04
N THR A 16 33.39 13.20 4.22
CA THR A 16 32.38 13.10 3.15
C THR A 16 32.50 14.26 2.15
N ASP A 17 32.72 15.49 2.64
CA ASP A 17 32.99 16.66 1.82
C ASP A 17 34.28 16.49 1.00
N LEU A 18 35.33 15.95 1.62
CA LEU A 18 36.60 15.64 0.92
C LEU A 18 36.44 14.57 -0.16
N ALA A 19 35.65 13.53 0.08
CA ALA A 19 35.36 12.50 -0.93
C ALA A 19 34.57 13.07 -2.13
N SER A 20 33.66 14.00 -1.86
CA SER A 20 32.90 14.71 -2.90
C SER A 20 33.79 15.60 -3.77
N LEU A 21 34.75 16.30 -3.14
CA LEU A 21 35.78 17.07 -3.84
C LEU A 21 36.67 16.19 -4.73
N GLU A 22 37.09 15.02 -4.24
CA GLU A 22 37.88 14.07 -5.02
C GLU A 22 37.15 13.64 -6.29
N SER A 23 35.87 13.27 -6.15
CA SER A 23 35.02 12.85 -7.27
C SER A 23 34.91 13.95 -8.34
N SER A 24 34.73 15.20 -7.92
CA SER A 24 34.65 16.36 -8.82
C SER A 24 35.98 16.60 -9.57
N ILE A 25 37.10 16.58 -8.87
CA ILE A 25 38.43 16.80 -9.46
C ILE A 25 38.82 15.63 -10.37
N ALA A 26 38.49 14.39 -9.99
CA ALA A 26 38.73 13.20 -10.79
C ALA A 26 37.95 13.22 -12.11
N ALA A 27 36.66 13.60 -12.06
CA ALA A 27 35.84 13.76 -13.25
C ALA A 27 36.39 14.86 -14.18
N ALA A 28 36.83 15.99 -13.63
CA ALA A 28 37.41 17.08 -14.41
C ALA A 28 38.75 16.68 -15.08
N ASN A 29 39.64 15.99 -14.35
CA ASN A 29 40.91 15.51 -14.90
C ASN A 29 40.71 14.44 -15.98
N ALA A 30 39.73 13.55 -15.81
CA ALA A 30 39.37 12.54 -16.80
C ALA A 30 38.78 13.17 -18.07
N ALA A 31 37.90 14.17 -17.93
CA ALA A 31 37.32 14.88 -19.07
C ALA A 31 38.36 15.67 -19.88
N ALA A 32 39.40 16.21 -19.22
CA ALA A 32 40.46 16.96 -19.88
C ALA A 32 41.56 16.07 -20.52
N ALA A 33 41.59 14.78 -20.21
CA ALA A 33 42.70 13.89 -20.59
C ALA A 33 42.93 13.81 -22.10
N ALA A 34 41.89 13.46 -22.87
CA ALA A 34 42.02 13.29 -24.31
C ALA A 34 42.46 14.58 -25.03
N ASN A 35 41.90 15.72 -24.61
CA ASN A 35 42.17 17.02 -25.22
C ASN A 35 43.57 17.57 -24.91
N THR A 36 44.23 17.09 -23.85
CA THR A 36 45.55 17.57 -23.42
C THR A 36 46.68 16.61 -23.80
N THR A 37 46.40 15.33 -24.01
CA THR A 37 47.42 14.32 -24.36
C THR A 37 47.51 14.00 -25.84
N ALA A 38 46.50 14.34 -26.63
CA ALA A 38 46.42 14.02 -28.06
C ALA A 38 46.42 15.28 -28.95
N LEU A 39 47.24 16.28 -28.61
CA LEU A 39 47.37 17.47 -29.47
C LEU A 39 47.96 17.09 -30.84
N LEU A 40 47.29 17.54 -31.89
CA LEU A 40 47.77 17.40 -33.27
C LEU A 40 48.71 18.55 -33.62
N ALA A 41 49.73 18.26 -34.42
CA ALA A 41 50.61 19.27 -34.98
C ALA A 41 49.80 20.24 -35.86
N ALA A 42 49.98 21.55 -35.65
CA ALA A 42 49.25 22.57 -36.40
C ALA A 42 49.63 22.63 -37.89
N GLY A 43 50.82 22.11 -38.23
CA GLY A 43 51.34 21.98 -39.59
C GLY A 43 52.23 20.75 -39.71
N ALA A 44 52.57 20.38 -40.95
CA ALA A 44 53.40 19.20 -41.24
C ALA A 44 54.90 19.42 -40.99
N ASP A 45 55.28 20.59 -40.47
CA ASP A 45 56.66 20.91 -40.16
C ASP A 45 57.10 20.27 -38.83
N GLU A 46 58.41 20.08 -38.72
CA GLU A 46 59.03 19.43 -37.58
C GLU A 46 58.88 20.26 -36.29
N VAL A 47 58.72 21.59 -36.38
CA VAL A 47 58.53 22.45 -35.19
C VAL A 47 57.13 22.26 -34.62
N SER A 48 56.09 22.29 -35.46
CA SER A 48 54.71 22.00 -35.07
C SER A 48 54.56 20.59 -34.48
N THR A 49 55.27 19.62 -35.06
CA THR A 49 55.29 18.23 -34.56
C THR A 49 56.00 18.14 -33.21
N ALA A 50 57.14 18.79 -33.03
CA ALA A 50 57.88 18.81 -31.77
C ALA A 50 57.12 19.53 -30.65
N VAL A 51 56.41 20.62 -30.96
CA VAL A 51 55.58 21.36 -30.00
C VAL A 51 54.36 20.53 -29.56
N ALA A 52 53.67 19.87 -30.50
CA ALA A 52 52.57 18.95 -30.18
C ALA A 52 53.05 17.77 -29.31
N ALA A 53 54.23 17.22 -29.61
CA ALA A 53 54.83 16.16 -28.81
C ALA A 53 55.22 16.63 -27.40
N LEU A 54 55.75 17.86 -27.25
CA LEU A 54 56.09 18.44 -25.95
C LEU A 54 54.84 18.63 -25.07
N PHE A 55 53.77 19.20 -25.62
CA PHE A 55 52.52 19.40 -24.88
C PHE A 55 51.80 18.07 -24.58
N GLY A 56 51.82 17.11 -25.52
CA GLY A 56 51.29 15.77 -25.28
C GLY A 56 52.04 15.04 -24.16
N ALA A 57 53.38 15.12 -24.14
CA ALA A 57 54.20 14.57 -23.07
C ALA A 57 53.95 15.27 -21.73
N HIS A 58 53.74 16.59 -21.73
CA HIS A 58 53.39 17.34 -20.53
C HIS A 58 52.01 16.96 -19.99
N GLY A 59 51.01 16.78 -20.86
CA GLY A 59 49.69 16.28 -20.51
C GLY A 59 49.76 14.88 -19.87
N GLN A 60 50.57 13.98 -20.42
CA GLN A 60 50.78 12.65 -19.86
C GLN A 60 51.46 12.70 -18.48
N ALA A 61 52.45 13.57 -18.28
CA ALA A 61 53.09 13.77 -16.98
C ALA A 61 52.12 14.35 -15.93
N TYR A 62 51.24 15.27 -16.33
CA TYR A 62 50.19 15.81 -15.46
C TYR A 62 49.16 14.75 -15.06
N GLN A 63 48.77 13.86 -15.98
CA GLN A 63 47.86 12.74 -15.67
C GLN A 63 48.49 11.76 -14.67
N ALA A 64 49.77 11.44 -14.82
CA ALA A 64 50.49 10.59 -13.86
C ALA A 64 50.58 11.22 -12.46
N LEU A 65 50.86 12.53 -12.38
CA LEU A 65 50.88 13.26 -11.11
C LEU A 65 49.49 13.36 -10.47
N SER A 66 48.44 13.55 -11.28
CA SER A 66 47.05 13.61 -10.80
C SER A 66 46.59 12.28 -10.20
N ALA A 67 46.99 11.15 -10.79
CA ALA A 67 46.73 9.83 -10.22
C ALA A 67 47.45 9.62 -8.88
N GLN A 68 48.67 10.15 -8.73
CA GLN A 68 49.40 10.10 -7.47
C GLN A 68 48.74 10.97 -6.38
N ALA A 69 48.23 12.14 -6.77
CA ALA A 69 47.48 13.03 -5.86
C ALA A 69 46.14 12.41 -5.42
N GLN A 70 45.43 11.71 -6.31
CA GLN A 70 44.21 10.96 -5.97
C GLN A 70 44.49 9.84 -4.97
N ALA A 71 45.55 9.06 -5.18
CA ALA A 71 45.94 8.01 -4.23
C ALA A 71 46.26 8.58 -2.83
N PHE A 72 46.93 9.73 -2.78
CA PHE A 72 47.18 10.44 -1.52
C PHE A 72 45.88 10.93 -0.87
N HIS A 73 44.97 11.53 -1.64
CA HIS A 73 43.70 12.05 -1.14
C HIS A 73 42.78 10.95 -0.61
N ALA A 74 42.74 9.81 -1.29
CA ALA A 74 42.01 8.62 -0.86
C ALA A 74 42.58 8.09 0.46
N GLN A 75 43.91 8.01 0.60
CA GLN A 75 44.57 7.62 1.85
C GLN A 75 44.29 8.61 2.98
N PHE A 76 44.30 9.92 2.69
CA PHE A 76 44.00 10.95 3.68
C PHE A 76 42.55 10.89 4.16
N THR A 77 41.59 10.73 3.26
CA THR A 77 40.15 10.61 3.58
C THR A 77 39.86 9.31 4.34
N GLN A 78 40.54 8.22 3.99
CA GLN A 78 40.48 6.95 4.71
C GLN A 78 41.09 7.06 6.12
N ALA A 79 42.20 7.78 6.28
CA ALA A 79 42.80 8.05 7.58
C ALA A 79 41.90 8.95 8.45
N LEU A 80 41.20 9.92 7.86
CA LEU A 80 40.28 10.80 8.56
C LEU A 80 39.01 10.06 9.02
N THR A 81 38.45 9.23 8.14
CA THR A 81 37.31 8.35 8.45
C THR A 81 37.67 7.33 9.55
N SER A 82 38.84 6.70 9.44
CA SER A 82 39.30 5.74 10.46
C SER A 82 39.63 6.42 11.79
N GLY A 83 40.19 7.64 11.76
CA GLY A 83 40.40 8.47 12.94
C GLY A 83 39.09 8.84 13.64
N GLY A 84 38.09 9.32 12.90
CA GLY A 84 36.75 9.61 13.44
C GLY A 84 36.08 8.36 14.05
N GLY A 85 36.18 7.22 13.35
CA GLY A 85 35.69 5.93 13.85
C GLY A 85 36.43 5.44 15.10
N ALA A 86 37.73 5.69 15.22
CA ALA A 86 38.51 5.33 16.41
C ALA A 86 38.14 6.17 17.64
N TYR A 87 37.84 7.47 17.47
CA TYR A 87 37.34 8.31 18.56
C TYR A 87 35.93 7.89 18.99
N ALA A 88 35.03 7.60 18.04
CA ALA A 88 33.70 7.07 18.34
C ALA A 88 33.75 5.67 19.00
N ALA A 89 34.65 4.80 18.55
CA ALA A 89 34.87 3.48 19.17
C ALA A 89 35.50 3.59 20.56
N ALA A 90 36.35 4.58 20.80
CA ALA A 90 36.90 4.85 22.14
C ALA A 90 35.83 5.37 23.11
N GLU A 91 34.88 6.18 22.63
CA GLU A 91 33.68 6.56 23.40
C GLU A 91 32.77 5.34 23.66
N ALA A 92 32.56 4.48 22.66
CA ALA A 92 31.78 3.24 22.80
C ALA A 92 32.45 2.20 23.74
N ALA A 93 33.78 2.13 23.75
CA ALA A 93 34.53 1.27 24.68
C ALA A 93 34.49 1.79 26.12
N ALA A 94 34.19 3.08 26.32
CA ALA A 94 33.96 3.66 27.64
C ALA A 94 32.54 3.38 28.18
N THR A 95 31.59 2.94 27.33
CA THR A 95 30.18 2.72 27.67
C THR A 95 29.77 1.25 27.93
N SER A 96 30.48 0.49 28.78
CA SER A 96 29.86 -0.31 29.88
C SER A 96 30.72 -1.49 30.41
N PRO A 97 31.43 -1.35 31.55
CA PRO A 97 32.04 -2.48 32.26
C PRO A 97 31.03 -3.48 32.88
N LEU A 98 29.71 -3.24 32.78
CA LEU A 98 28.65 -4.06 33.41
C LEU A 98 27.80 -4.86 32.41
N LEU A 99 27.63 -4.41 31.16
CA LEU A 99 26.69 -5.05 30.22
C LEU A 99 27.22 -6.40 29.70
N ALA A 100 28.50 -6.48 29.35
CA ALA A 100 29.12 -7.71 28.86
C ALA A 100 29.09 -8.85 29.90
N PRO A 101 29.50 -8.65 31.17
CA PRO A 101 29.38 -9.70 32.20
C PRO A 101 27.93 -10.15 32.46
N ILE A 102 26.95 -9.24 32.38
CA ILE A 102 25.53 -9.58 32.52
C ILE A 102 25.09 -10.45 31.34
N ASN A 103 25.41 -10.06 30.12
CA ASN A 103 25.07 -10.83 28.93
C ASN A 103 25.71 -12.21 28.93
N GLU A 104 26.98 -12.33 29.34
CA GLU A 104 27.67 -13.62 29.49
C GLU A 104 26.98 -14.51 30.53
N PHE A 105 26.53 -13.94 31.66
CA PHE A 105 25.75 -14.68 32.65
C PHE A 105 24.45 -15.23 32.03
N PHE A 106 23.67 -14.41 31.32
CA PHE A 106 22.43 -14.87 30.70
C PHE A 106 22.67 -15.86 29.57
N LEU A 107 23.70 -15.65 28.75
CA LEU A 107 24.07 -16.55 27.67
C LEU A 107 24.52 -17.92 28.19
N ALA A 108 25.32 -17.96 29.27
CA ALA A 108 25.76 -19.20 29.90
C ALA A 108 24.63 -19.99 30.56
N ASN A 109 23.63 -19.31 31.13
CA ASN A 109 22.54 -19.96 31.87
C ASN A 109 21.30 -20.26 31.01
N THR A 110 21.06 -19.50 29.94
CA THR A 110 19.83 -19.58 29.14
C THR A 110 20.07 -19.81 27.64
N GLY A 111 21.32 -19.74 27.18
CA GLY A 111 21.66 -19.82 25.76
C GLY A 111 21.31 -18.56 24.95
N ARG A 112 20.83 -17.49 25.59
CA ARG A 112 20.48 -16.21 24.97
C ARG A 112 20.94 -15.03 25.83
N PRO A 113 21.43 -13.93 25.25
CA PRO A 113 21.83 -12.76 26.02
C PRO A 113 20.61 -12.06 26.64
N LEU A 114 20.85 -11.17 27.62
CA LEU A 114 19.79 -10.33 28.16
C LEU A 114 19.48 -9.17 27.20
N ILE A 115 20.52 -8.52 26.69
CA ILE A 115 20.46 -7.42 25.73
C ILE A 115 21.33 -7.78 24.53
N GLY A 116 20.76 -7.71 23.33
CA GLY A 116 21.50 -7.97 22.09
C GLY A 116 20.58 -8.40 20.97
N ASN A 117 20.96 -8.13 19.73
CA ASN A 117 20.15 -8.57 18.59
C ASN A 117 20.44 -10.02 18.22
N GLY A 118 19.45 -10.66 17.62
CA GLY A 118 19.56 -12.00 17.07
C GLY A 118 20.42 -12.00 15.80
N THR A 119 21.16 -13.10 15.61
CA THR A 119 22.05 -13.27 14.45
C THR A 119 21.24 -13.48 13.17
N ASN A 120 21.62 -12.83 12.09
CA ASN A 120 20.99 -13.06 10.79
C ASN A 120 21.28 -14.49 10.29
N GLY A 121 20.28 -15.11 9.64
CA GLY A 121 20.44 -16.36 8.93
C GLY A 121 21.31 -16.19 7.68
N ALA A 122 22.09 -17.22 7.35
CA ALA A 122 23.03 -17.17 6.24
C ALA A 122 22.31 -17.06 4.87
N PRO A 123 22.68 -16.10 3.99
CA PRO A 123 22.07 -15.95 2.67
C PRO A 123 22.22 -17.19 1.78
N GLY A 124 21.19 -17.48 1.00
CA GLY A 124 21.14 -18.62 0.09
C GLY A 124 21.04 -19.99 0.76
N THR A 125 20.78 -20.07 2.06
CA THR A 125 20.61 -21.33 2.81
C THR A 125 19.18 -21.58 3.27
N GLY A 126 18.34 -20.54 3.31
CA GLY A 126 17.04 -20.59 3.98
C GLY A 126 17.14 -20.72 5.50
N ALA A 127 18.30 -20.45 6.11
CA ALA A 127 18.45 -20.51 7.56
C ALA A 127 17.62 -19.41 8.25
N ASN A 128 16.97 -19.77 9.36
CA ASN A 128 16.24 -18.79 10.16
C ASN A 128 17.18 -17.79 10.82
N GLY A 129 16.67 -16.59 11.09
CA GLY A 129 17.30 -15.65 12.00
C GLY A 129 17.22 -16.15 13.45
N GLY A 130 18.25 -15.84 14.23
CA GLY A 130 18.26 -16.11 15.67
C GLY A 130 17.37 -15.12 16.41
N ASP A 131 16.86 -15.51 17.56
CA ASP A 131 16.05 -14.60 18.39
C ASP A 131 16.92 -13.52 19.05
N GLY A 132 16.33 -12.35 19.32
CA GLY A 132 16.95 -11.28 20.10
C GLY A 132 17.21 -11.66 21.56
N GLY A 133 17.83 -10.78 22.34
CA GLY A 133 18.03 -10.95 23.77
C GLY A 133 16.71 -10.99 24.54
N TRP A 134 16.71 -11.53 25.76
CA TRP A 134 15.48 -11.69 26.55
C TRP A 134 14.76 -10.37 26.85
N LEU A 135 15.52 -9.32 27.17
CA LEU A 135 14.98 -8.03 27.58
C LEU A 135 14.94 -7.02 26.42
N ILE A 136 16.08 -6.71 25.82
CA ILE A 136 16.19 -5.78 24.69
C ILE A 136 16.90 -6.46 23.52
N GLY A 137 16.26 -6.55 22.37
CA GLY A 137 16.90 -7.10 21.19
C GLY A 137 15.96 -7.32 20.03
N ASN A 138 16.38 -6.89 18.83
CA ASN A 138 15.68 -7.28 17.61
C ASN A 138 15.99 -8.73 17.26
N GLY A 139 15.06 -9.43 16.62
CA GLY A 139 15.32 -10.71 15.99
C GLY A 139 16.25 -10.58 14.79
N GLY A 140 17.01 -11.62 14.50
CA GLY A 140 17.84 -11.69 13.30
C GLY A 140 17.00 -11.82 12.04
N ALA A 141 17.46 -11.26 10.93
CA ALA A 141 16.83 -11.46 9.63
C ALA A 141 16.98 -12.91 9.16
N GLY A 142 15.98 -13.46 8.50
CA GLY A 142 16.05 -14.76 7.85
C GLY A 142 17.00 -14.76 6.65
N GLY A 143 17.73 -15.86 6.46
CA GLY A 143 18.59 -16.08 5.30
C GLY A 143 17.74 -16.31 4.04
N SER A 144 18.15 -15.73 2.91
CA SER A 144 17.48 -15.99 1.63
C SER A 144 17.58 -17.46 1.22
N GLY A 145 16.63 -17.94 0.43
CA GLY A 145 16.62 -19.30 -0.11
C GLY A 145 17.65 -19.51 -1.22
N ALA A 146 18.10 -20.76 -1.40
CA ALA A 146 19.02 -21.11 -2.47
C ALA A 146 18.34 -20.98 -3.86
N ALA A 147 19.06 -20.44 -4.85
CA ALA A 147 18.65 -20.61 -6.24
C ALA A 147 18.85 -22.07 -6.69
N GLY A 148 18.02 -22.56 -7.59
CA GLY A 148 18.11 -23.93 -8.09
C GLY A 148 17.06 -24.27 -9.13
N VAL A 149 16.92 -25.56 -9.45
CA VAL A 149 15.82 -26.04 -10.30
C VAL A 149 14.48 -25.65 -9.68
N ASN A 150 14.30 -25.96 -8.40
CA ASN A 150 13.34 -25.29 -7.53
C ASN A 150 14.09 -24.24 -6.71
N GLY A 151 13.41 -23.14 -6.40
CA GLY A 151 13.91 -22.19 -5.42
C GLY A 151 13.79 -22.77 -4.01
N GLY A 152 14.84 -22.62 -3.21
CA GLY A 152 14.79 -22.93 -1.77
C GLY A 152 13.93 -21.91 -1.04
N ALA A 153 13.25 -22.33 0.04
CA ALA A 153 12.51 -21.40 0.89
C ALA A 153 13.46 -20.40 1.57
N GLY A 154 12.99 -19.18 1.78
CA GLY A 154 13.62 -18.23 2.69
C GLY A 154 13.45 -18.66 4.14
N GLY A 155 14.44 -18.37 4.97
CA GLY A 155 14.38 -18.63 6.41
C GLY A 155 13.46 -17.65 7.11
N ASN A 156 12.84 -18.07 8.21
CA ASN A 156 12.02 -17.18 9.02
C ASN A 156 12.90 -16.16 9.75
N GLY A 157 12.37 -14.97 10.01
CA GLY A 157 12.98 -14.03 10.94
C GLY A 157 12.94 -14.53 12.38
N GLY A 158 13.94 -14.15 13.17
CA GLY A 158 13.99 -14.47 14.60
C GLY A 158 13.01 -13.64 15.41
N ALA A 159 12.58 -14.15 16.56
CA ALA A 159 11.71 -13.39 17.45
C ALA A 159 12.46 -12.23 18.13
N GLY A 160 11.75 -11.14 18.42
CA GLY A 160 12.27 -10.05 19.26
C GLY A 160 12.34 -10.44 20.73
N GLY A 161 13.08 -9.64 21.52
CA GLY A 161 13.05 -9.66 22.98
C GLY A 161 11.76 -9.09 23.57
N LEU A 162 11.70 -8.95 24.91
CA LEU A 162 10.57 -8.28 25.57
C LEU A 162 10.33 -6.87 25.01
N ILE A 163 11.42 -6.15 24.75
CA ILE A 163 11.51 -4.92 23.97
C ILE A 163 12.34 -5.23 22.72
N GLY A 164 11.68 -5.47 21.60
CA GLY A 164 12.38 -5.96 20.43
C GLY A 164 11.48 -6.11 19.22
N ASN A 165 11.98 -5.68 18.07
CA ASN A 165 11.33 -6.00 16.81
C ASN A 165 11.60 -7.47 16.45
N GLY A 166 10.63 -8.15 15.84
CA GLY A 166 10.90 -9.41 15.16
C GLY A 166 11.72 -9.16 13.90
N GLY A 167 12.62 -10.09 13.56
CA GLY A 167 13.46 -9.98 12.38
C GLY A 167 12.68 -10.16 11.09
N ALA A 168 13.13 -9.56 10.00
CA ALA A 168 12.51 -9.76 8.68
C ALA A 168 12.70 -11.21 8.18
N GLY A 169 11.72 -11.75 7.47
CA GLY A 169 11.82 -13.05 6.79
C GLY A 169 12.75 -12.99 5.58
N GLY A 170 13.46 -14.09 5.32
CA GLY A 170 14.35 -14.22 4.17
C GLY A 170 13.57 -14.32 2.86
N ALA A 171 14.07 -13.72 1.79
CA ALA A 171 13.48 -13.88 0.46
C ALA A 171 13.59 -15.35 -0.03
N GLY A 172 12.58 -15.83 -0.75
CA GLY A 172 12.63 -17.13 -1.43
C GLY A 172 13.66 -17.15 -2.55
N GLY A 173 14.28 -18.32 -2.76
CA GLY A 173 15.24 -18.51 -3.84
C GLY A 173 14.59 -18.51 -5.21
N VAL A 174 15.28 -18.01 -6.23
CA VAL A 174 14.77 -18.07 -7.61
C VAL A 174 14.86 -19.49 -8.17
N ALA A 175 13.89 -19.87 -8.99
CA ALA A 175 13.89 -21.13 -9.71
C ALA A 175 14.31 -20.94 -11.17
N SER A 176 15.12 -21.87 -11.69
CA SER A 176 15.50 -21.87 -13.09
C SER A 176 14.43 -22.48 -14.00
N SER A 177 13.61 -23.42 -13.51
CA SER A 177 12.55 -24.08 -14.30
C SER A 177 11.42 -24.72 -13.47
N GLY A 178 11.64 -24.92 -12.17
CA GLY A 178 10.65 -25.42 -11.22
C GLY A 178 9.98 -24.30 -10.43
N ILE A 179 9.44 -24.61 -9.24
CA ILE A 179 8.67 -23.63 -8.45
C ILE A 179 9.63 -22.69 -7.72
N GLY A 180 9.33 -21.39 -7.74
CA GLY A 180 10.03 -20.39 -6.94
C GLY A 180 9.94 -20.70 -5.44
N GLY A 181 10.99 -20.39 -4.68
CA GLY A 181 11.01 -20.65 -3.24
C GLY A 181 10.03 -19.75 -2.50
N SER A 182 9.33 -20.24 -1.49
CA SER A 182 8.51 -19.37 -0.64
C SER A 182 9.38 -18.39 0.15
N GLY A 183 8.91 -17.17 0.39
CA GLY A 183 9.51 -16.28 1.37
C GLY A 183 9.36 -16.82 2.79
N GLY A 184 10.33 -16.52 3.64
CA GLY A 184 10.28 -16.86 5.07
C GLY A 184 9.32 -15.94 5.82
N ALA A 185 8.71 -16.44 6.89
CA ALA A 185 7.85 -15.60 7.73
C ALA A 185 8.68 -14.54 8.49
N GLY A 186 8.08 -13.40 8.78
CA GLY A 186 8.65 -12.43 9.71
C GLY A 186 8.63 -12.96 11.15
N GLY A 187 9.60 -12.53 11.95
CA GLY A 187 9.69 -12.86 13.37
C GLY A 187 8.62 -12.15 14.18
N ASN A 188 8.15 -12.77 15.26
CA ASN A 188 7.20 -12.14 16.17
C ASN A 188 7.91 -11.22 17.16
N ALA A 189 7.26 -10.14 17.58
CA ALA A 189 7.65 -9.42 18.79
C ALA A 189 6.95 -10.00 20.03
N MET A 190 7.50 -9.70 21.22
CA MET A 190 6.98 -10.27 22.49
C MET A 190 6.01 -9.32 23.19
N LEU A 191 6.49 -8.37 24.01
CA LEU A 191 5.60 -7.44 24.74
C LEU A 191 5.53 -6.07 24.05
N PHE A 192 6.69 -5.51 23.71
CA PHE A 192 6.84 -4.24 23.00
C PHE A 192 7.73 -4.46 21.78
N GLY A 193 7.26 -4.02 20.61
CA GLY A 193 8.06 -4.06 19.39
C GLY A 193 7.25 -4.48 18.18
N ALA A 194 7.78 -4.14 17.00
CA ALA A 194 7.13 -4.46 15.74
C ALA A 194 7.37 -5.93 15.35
N GLY A 195 6.36 -6.59 14.77
CA GLY A 195 6.57 -7.84 14.07
C GLY A 195 7.41 -7.63 12.82
N GLY A 196 8.22 -8.62 12.45
CA GLY A 196 9.06 -8.56 11.26
C GLY A 196 8.25 -8.66 9.97
N ALA A 197 8.71 -8.00 8.91
CA ALA A 197 8.13 -8.19 7.57
C ALA A 197 8.37 -9.62 7.07
N GLY A 198 7.41 -10.19 6.35
CA GLY A 198 7.58 -11.45 5.63
C GLY A 198 8.49 -11.29 4.41
N GLY A 199 9.25 -12.34 4.09
CA GLY A 199 10.14 -12.34 2.94
C GLY A 199 9.37 -12.43 1.61
N ALA A 200 9.88 -11.80 0.56
CA ALA A 200 9.31 -11.96 -0.79
C ALA A 200 9.47 -13.39 -1.31
N GLY A 201 8.52 -13.86 -2.11
CA GLY A 201 8.61 -15.13 -2.83
C GLY A 201 9.62 -15.10 -3.97
N GLY A 202 10.25 -16.23 -4.25
CA GLY A 202 11.22 -16.40 -5.33
C GLY A 202 10.55 -16.43 -6.70
N GLY A 203 11.17 -15.75 -7.67
CA GLY A 203 10.69 -15.77 -9.07
C GLY A 203 11.13 -17.01 -9.86
N VAL A 204 10.60 -17.19 -11.06
CA VAL A 204 10.97 -18.25 -12.02
C VAL A 204 11.47 -17.64 -13.32
N VAL A 205 12.64 -18.10 -13.79
CA VAL A 205 13.32 -17.53 -14.97
C VAL A 205 12.92 -18.22 -16.29
N ALA A 206 12.56 -19.52 -16.27
CA ALA A 206 12.16 -20.24 -17.49
C ALA A 206 10.80 -19.80 -18.04
N LEU A 207 10.65 -19.93 -19.36
CA LEU A 207 9.41 -19.73 -20.11
C LEU A 207 8.37 -20.85 -19.95
N THR A 208 8.78 -22.04 -19.49
CA THR A 208 7.91 -23.21 -19.34
C THR A 208 8.18 -23.92 -18.02
N GLY A 209 7.15 -24.03 -17.18
CA GLY A 209 7.16 -24.75 -15.91
C GLY A 209 7.41 -23.87 -14.68
N GLY A 210 6.72 -24.20 -13.57
CA GLY A 210 6.96 -23.67 -12.23
C GLY A 210 6.19 -22.40 -11.84
N ALA A 211 5.38 -22.46 -10.79
CA ALA A 211 4.72 -21.28 -10.22
C ALA A 211 5.71 -20.40 -9.44
N GLY A 212 5.37 -19.12 -9.27
CA GLY A 212 6.13 -18.21 -8.43
C GLY A 212 6.02 -18.63 -6.97
N GLY A 213 7.08 -18.39 -6.19
CA GLY A 213 7.06 -18.68 -4.76
C GLY A 213 6.06 -17.78 -4.03
N ALA A 214 5.34 -18.30 -3.05
CA ALA A 214 4.49 -17.46 -2.21
C ALA A 214 5.35 -16.51 -1.34
N GLY A 215 4.83 -15.33 -1.03
CA GLY A 215 5.41 -14.46 -0.01
C GLY A 215 5.26 -15.05 1.39
N GLY A 216 6.20 -14.73 2.28
CA GLY A 216 6.15 -15.14 3.68
C GLY A 216 5.15 -14.31 4.47
N ALA A 217 4.54 -14.88 5.50
CA ALA A 217 3.65 -14.13 6.39
C ALA A 217 4.42 -13.07 7.19
N GLY A 218 3.77 -11.96 7.53
CA GLY A 218 4.29 -11.00 8.50
C GLY A 218 4.27 -11.56 9.92
N GLY A 219 5.22 -11.12 10.74
CA GLY A 219 5.29 -11.47 12.16
C GLY A 219 4.26 -10.70 12.99
N ASN A 220 3.83 -11.29 14.10
CA ASN A 220 2.89 -10.63 15.00
C ASN A 220 3.55 -9.46 15.74
N ALA A 221 2.78 -8.40 15.99
CA ALA A 221 3.18 -7.31 16.86
C ALA A 221 3.36 -7.77 18.31
N GLY A 222 4.09 -6.99 19.11
CA GLY A 222 4.19 -7.19 20.55
C GLY A 222 2.82 -7.10 21.22
N LEU A 223 2.62 -7.89 22.28
CA LEU A 223 1.35 -8.04 22.98
C LEU A 223 0.71 -6.71 23.33
N LEU A 224 1.47 -5.72 23.81
CA LEU A 224 0.93 -4.44 24.25
C LEU A 224 1.00 -3.39 23.14
N PHE A 225 2.20 -3.15 22.59
CA PHE A 225 2.42 -2.16 21.54
C PHE A 225 3.41 -2.65 20.47
N GLY A 226 3.25 -2.17 19.24
CA GLY A 226 4.12 -2.53 18.12
C GLY A 226 3.39 -2.57 16.78
N ALA A 227 4.06 -2.26 15.67
CA ALA A 227 3.49 -2.50 14.35
C ALA A 227 3.39 -4.01 14.09
N ALA A 228 2.29 -4.51 13.52
CA ALA A 228 2.28 -5.87 13.02
C ALA A 228 3.07 -5.96 11.70
N GLY A 229 3.75 -7.09 11.49
CA GLY A 229 4.57 -7.31 10.30
C GLY A 229 3.72 -7.38 9.04
N VAL A 230 4.22 -6.82 7.95
CA VAL A 230 3.61 -6.95 6.63
C VAL A 230 3.90 -8.32 6.02
N GLY A 231 2.97 -8.87 5.25
CA GLY A 231 3.21 -10.03 4.43
C GLY A 231 4.15 -9.72 3.26
N GLY A 232 4.98 -10.68 2.89
CA GLY A 232 5.89 -10.57 1.76
C GLY A 232 5.17 -10.64 0.42
N ALA A 233 5.70 -9.98 -0.60
CA ALA A 233 5.17 -10.06 -1.96
C ALA A 233 5.36 -11.47 -2.55
N GLY A 234 4.45 -11.90 -3.41
CA GLY A 234 4.57 -13.14 -4.18
C GLY A 234 5.59 -13.05 -5.31
N GLY A 235 6.16 -14.19 -5.69
CA GLY A 235 7.19 -14.31 -6.73
C GLY A 235 6.63 -14.18 -8.14
N PHE A 236 7.43 -13.59 -9.03
CA PHE A 236 7.12 -13.45 -10.45
C PHE A 236 7.34 -14.75 -11.26
N THR A 237 6.57 -14.99 -12.31
CA THR A 237 6.83 -16.04 -13.31
C THR A 237 6.85 -15.51 -14.74
N ASN A 238 7.70 -16.11 -15.57
CA ASN A 238 7.70 -15.92 -17.02
C ASN A 238 6.93 -17.06 -17.70
N GLY A 239 6.09 -16.75 -18.69
CA GLY A 239 5.35 -17.75 -19.46
C GLY A 239 4.14 -18.35 -18.72
N SER A 240 3.77 -19.59 -19.03
CA SER A 240 2.42 -20.17 -18.76
C SER A 240 2.07 -20.47 -17.29
N ALA A 241 2.91 -20.08 -16.32
CA ALA A 241 2.73 -20.44 -14.90
C ALA A 241 2.18 -19.31 -14.02
N LEU A 242 1.49 -19.69 -12.93
CA LEU A 242 0.89 -18.76 -11.98
C LEU A 242 1.95 -17.94 -11.23
N GLY A 243 1.69 -16.65 -11.05
CA GLY A 243 2.42 -15.82 -10.09
C GLY A 243 2.21 -16.32 -8.66
N GLY A 244 3.20 -16.10 -7.80
CA GLY A 244 3.13 -16.50 -6.40
C GLY A 244 2.11 -15.68 -5.62
N ALA A 245 1.39 -16.29 -4.67
CA ALA A 245 0.51 -15.55 -3.78
C ALA A 245 1.31 -14.64 -2.82
N GLY A 246 0.73 -13.51 -2.42
CA GLY A 246 1.27 -12.69 -1.34
C GLY A 246 1.13 -13.38 0.02
N GLY A 247 2.03 -13.07 0.95
CA GLY A 247 1.97 -13.56 2.33
C GLY A 247 0.91 -12.84 3.15
N ALA A 248 0.32 -13.49 4.14
CA ALA A 248 -0.61 -12.82 5.04
C ALA A 248 0.10 -11.79 5.93
N GLY A 249 -0.61 -10.75 6.36
CA GLY A 249 -0.13 -9.84 7.40
C GLY A 249 -0.13 -10.48 8.79
N GLY A 250 0.76 -10.03 9.66
CA GLY A 250 0.83 -10.48 11.06
C GLY A 250 -0.33 -9.96 11.91
N ALA A 251 -0.64 -10.62 13.02
CA ALA A 251 -1.67 -10.13 13.94
C ALA A 251 -1.17 -8.94 14.78
N GLY A 252 -2.07 -8.01 15.11
CA GLY A 252 -1.82 -6.92 16.06
C GLY A 252 -1.88 -7.38 17.52
N GLY A 253 -1.08 -6.74 18.38
CA GLY A 253 -1.24 -6.76 19.84
C GLY A 253 -2.35 -5.82 20.31
N LEU A 254 -2.59 -5.73 21.62
CA LEU A 254 -3.76 -5.06 22.24
C LEU A 254 -4.14 -3.73 21.57
N PHE A 255 -3.17 -2.86 21.26
CA PHE A 255 -3.41 -1.53 20.67
C PHE A 255 -2.92 -1.38 19.23
N ALA A 256 -2.45 -2.48 18.62
CA ALA A 256 -1.86 -2.45 17.29
C ALA A 256 -2.85 -2.92 16.23
N THR A 257 -2.79 -2.28 15.06
CA THR A 257 -3.49 -2.76 13.88
C THR A 257 -2.91 -4.08 13.40
N GLY A 258 -3.73 -4.86 12.69
CA GLY A 258 -3.23 -6.01 11.97
C GLY A 258 -2.26 -5.57 10.86
N GLY A 259 -1.37 -6.49 10.49
CA GLY A 259 -0.38 -6.30 9.45
C GLY A 259 -1.02 -6.36 8.06
N VAL A 260 -0.37 -5.73 7.10
CA VAL A 260 -0.82 -5.68 5.70
C VAL A 260 -0.55 -7.01 5.02
N GLY A 261 -1.46 -7.50 4.20
CA GLY A 261 -1.20 -8.62 3.31
C GLY A 261 -0.22 -8.24 2.18
N GLY A 262 0.68 -9.15 1.82
CA GLY A 262 1.61 -8.95 0.71
C GLY A 262 0.90 -8.95 -0.64
N SER A 263 1.44 -8.22 -1.61
CA SER A 263 0.94 -8.24 -3.00
C SER A 263 1.21 -9.58 -3.68
N GLY A 264 0.31 -10.03 -4.54
CA GLY A 264 0.54 -11.19 -5.41
C GLY A 264 1.60 -10.91 -6.49
N GLY A 265 2.31 -11.95 -6.91
CA GLY A 265 3.31 -11.89 -7.98
C GLY A 265 2.65 -11.90 -9.37
N ALA A 266 3.31 -11.31 -10.36
CA ALA A 266 2.83 -11.36 -11.75
C ALA A 266 3.18 -12.68 -12.44
N GLY A 267 2.37 -13.11 -13.41
CA GLY A 267 2.55 -14.37 -14.16
C GLY A 267 1.53 -14.57 -15.29
N SER A 268 1.33 -15.80 -15.76
CA SER A 268 0.26 -16.09 -16.74
C SER A 268 -1.12 -15.79 -16.19
N SER A 269 -1.30 -16.19 -14.94
CA SER A 269 -2.31 -15.70 -14.02
C SER A 269 -1.59 -15.01 -12.87
N GLY A 270 -2.18 -13.91 -12.41
CA GLY A 270 -1.63 -13.18 -11.29
C GLY A 270 -1.79 -13.99 -10.01
N GLY A 271 -0.79 -13.92 -9.13
CA GLY A 271 -0.91 -14.48 -7.79
C GLY A 271 -1.95 -13.71 -6.97
N ALA A 272 -2.66 -14.40 -6.09
CA ALA A 272 -3.57 -13.73 -5.16
C ALA A 272 -2.81 -12.80 -4.19
N GLY A 273 -3.43 -11.71 -3.76
CA GLY A 273 -2.96 -10.93 -2.64
C GLY A 273 -3.10 -11.69 -1.31
N GLY A 274 -2.20 -11.43 -0.38
CA GLY A 274 -2.26 -12.00 0.97
C GLY A 274 -3.37 -11.36 1.81
N ALA A 275 -3.96 -12.10 2.74
CA ALA A 275 -4.94 -11.52 3.65
C ALA A 275 -4.30 -10.54 4.64
N GLY A 276 -5.04 -9.52 5.05
CA GLY A 276 -4.67 -8.67 6.17
C GLY A 276 -4.71 -9.43 7.50
N GLY A 277 -3.81 -9.09 8.41
CA GLY A 277 -3.79 -9.66 9.76
C GLY A 277 -4.94 -9.15 10.62
N ALA A 278 -5.34 -9.92 11.63
CA ALA A 278 -6.35 -9.43 12.59
C ALA A 278 -5.77 -8.29 13.45
N GLY A 279 -6.60 -7.30 13.76
CA GLY A 279 -6.27 -6.28 14.76
C GLY A 279 -6.29 -6.87 16.17
N GLY A 280 -5.49 -6.33 17.08
CA GLY A 280 -5.64 -6.66 18.50
C GLY A 280 -6.80 -5.91 19.13
N LEU A 281 -7.00 -6.05 20.45
CA LEU A 281 -8.23 -5.67 21.16
C LEU A 281 -8.86 -4.32 20.74
N PHE A 282 -8.03 -3.29 20.55
CA PHE A 282 -8.43 -1.94 20.11
C PHE A 282 -7.98 -1.59 18.69
N GLY A 283 -7.17 -2.45 18.07
CA GLY A 283 -6.60 -2.22 16.75
C GLY A 283 -7.57 -2.57 15.62
N ALA A 284 -7.50 -1.78 14.54
CA ALA A 284 -8.16 -2.13 13.30
C ALA A 284 -7.54 -3.37 12.66
N GLY A 285 -8.32 -4.08 11.85
CA GLY A 285 -7.79 -5.14 10.99
C GLY A 285 -6.78 -4.59 9.98
N GLY A 286 -5.79 -5.41 9.64
CA GLY A 286 -4.83 -5.11 8.59
C GLY A 286 -5.48 -5.17 7.21
N THR A 287 -4.91 -4.47 6.24
CA THR A 287 -5.46 -4.40 4.90
C THR A 287 -5.03 -5.62 4.08
N GLY A 288 -5.88 -6.06 3.16
CA GLY A 288 -5.55 -7.13 2.23
C GLY A 288 -4.53 -6.67 1.19
N GLY A 289 -3.65 -7.57 0.75
CA GLY A 289 -2.69 -7.31 -0.31
C GLY A 289 -3.34 -7.25 -1.69
N HIS A 290 -2.74 -6.51 -2.60
CA HIS A 290 -3.22 -6.43 -3.99
C HIS A 290 -2.96 -7.74 -4.76
N GLY A 291 -3.83 -8.08 -5.70
CA GLY A 291 -3.61 -9.18 -6.63
C GLY A 291 -2.51 -8.88 -7.66
N GLY A 292 -1.84 -9.91 -8.15
CA GLY A 292 -0.77 -9.80 -9.14
C GLY A 292 -1.29 -9.57 -10.57
N PHE A 293 -0.45 -8.99 -11.42
CA PHE A 293 -0.75 -8.81 -12.85
C PHE A 293 -0.73 -10.14 -13.62
N ALA A 294 -1.56 -10.26 -14.68
CA ALA A 294 -1.60 -11.42 -15.56
C ALA A 294 -1.39 -11.07 -17.05
N ASP A 295 -0.53 -11.80 -17.74
CA ASP A 295 -0.24 -11.57 -19.16
C ASP A 295 -1.20 -12.28 -20.13
N SER A 296 -1.85 -13.37 -19.72
CA SER A 296 -2.57 -14.26 -20.63
C SER A 296 -3.79 -14.98 -20.04
N SER A 297 -4.06 -14.84 -18.74
CA SER A 297 -5.20 -15.45 -18.03
C SER A 297 -5.87 -14.44 -17.08
N PHE A 298 -6.21 -14.84 -15.85
CA PHE A 298 -6.88 -13.98 -14.88
C PHE A 298 -5.87 -13.21 -14.04
N GLY A 299 -6.14 -11.93 -13.81
CA GLY A 299 -5.47 -11.16 -12.78
C GLY A 299 -5.66 -11.82 -11.42
N GLY A 300 -4.69 -11.63 -10.52
CA GLY A 300 -4.77 -12.19 -9.19
C GLY A 300 -5.93 -11.57 -8.40
N VAL A 301 -6.62 -12.36 -7.58
CA VAL A 301 -7.63 -11.79 -6.67
C VAL A 301 -6.94 -10.96 -5.58
N GLY A 302 -7.59 -9.89 -5.13
CA GLY A 302 -7.17 -9.13 -3.97
C GLY A 302 -7.33 -9.94 -2.68
N GLY A 303 -6.44 -9.71 -1.72
CA GLY A 303 -6.51 -10.33 -0.40
C GLY A 303 -7.65 -9.75 0.43
N ALA A 304 -8.28 -10.56 1.27
CA ALA A 304 -9.29 -10.05 2.20
C ALA A 304 -8.66 -9.15 3.27
N GLY A 305 -9.40 -8.15 3.74
CA GLY A 305 -9.05 -7.36 4.90
C GLY A 305 -9.16 -8.20 6.19
N GLY A 306 -8.29 -7.91 7.15
CA GLY A 306 -8.31 -8.53 8.47
C GLY A 306 -9.49 -8.05 9.30
N ALA A 307 -9.96 -8.90 10.21
CA ALA A 307 -10.97 -8.47 11.18
C ALA A 307 -10.39 -7.46 12.18
N GLY A 308 -11.19 -6.49 12.61
CA GLY A 308 -10.87 -5.66 13.77
C GLY A 308 -10.87 -6.48 15.05
N GLY A 309 -10.08 -6.08 16.05
CA GLY A 309 -10.24 -6.64 17.39
C GLY A 309 -11.54 -6.18 18.03
N LEU A 310 -11.80 -6.54 19.29
CA LEU A 310 -13.10 -6.35 19.95
C LEU A 310 -13.71 -4.94 19.80
N PHE A 311 -12.88 -3.89 19.76
CA PHE A 311 -13.26 -2.50 19.58
C PHE A 311 -12.81 -1.87 18.25
N GLY A 312 -12.06 -2.59 17.43
CA GLY A 312 -11.43 -2.06 16.22
C GLY A 312 -12.32 -2.10 14.98
N ALA A 313 -12.00 -1.24 14.01
CA ALA A 313 -12.59 -1.28 12.67
C ALA A 313 -12.09 -2.50 11.87
N GLY A 314 -12.84 -2.91 10.86
CA GLY A 314 -12.36 -3.90 9.89
C GLY A 314 -11.27 -3.34 8.98
N GLY A 315 -10.36 -4.19 8.52
CA GLY A 315 -9.35 -3.84 7.52
C GLY A 315 -9.93 -3.81 6.10
N GLU A 316 -9.38 -2.99 5.22
CA GLU A 316 -9.83 -2.91 3.82
C GLU A 316 -9.40 -4.14 3.02
N GLY A 317 -10.21 -4.54 2.04
CA GLY A 317 -9.82 -5.56 1.07
C GLY A 317 -8.80 -5.01 0.05
N GLY A 318 -7.88 -5.86 -0.38
CA GLY A 318 -6.91 -5.50 -1.42
C GLY A 318 -7.57 -5.44 -2.79
N SER A 319 -7.05 -4.60 -3.69
CA SER A 319 -7.54 -4.57 -5.07
C SER A 319 -7.17 -5.84 -5.84
N GLY A 320 -8.00 -6.23 -6.81
CA GLY A 320 -7.66 -7.26 -7.78
C GLY A 320 -6.55 -6.81 -8.72
N GLY A 321 -5.82 -7.78 -9.25
CA GLY A 321 -4.74 -7.57 -10.21
C GLY A 321 -5.27 -7.35 -11.62
N HIS A 322 -4.56 -6.54 -12.40
CA HIS A 322 -4.93 -6.29 -13.79
C HIS A 322 -4.53 -7.46 -14.71
N SER A 323 -5.17 -7.56 -15.87
CA SER A 323 -4.85 -8.58 -16.88
C SER A 323 -5.11 -8.13 -18.31
N LEU A 324 -4.41 -8.75 -19.27
CA LEU A 324 -4.73 -8.65 -20.70
C LEU A 324 -6.00 -9.41 -21.11
N VAL A 325 -6.56 -10.26 -20.24
CA VAL A 325 -7.76 -11.07 -20.51
C VAL A 325 -8.86 -10.79 -19.49
N ALA A 326 -8.68 -11.10 -18.22
CA ALA A 326 -9.72 -10.89 -17.22
C ALA A 326 -9.12 -10.35 -15.94
N GLY A 327 -9.62 -9.23 -15.44
CA GLY A 327 -9.17 -8.67 -14.18
C GLY A 327 -9.45 -9.62 -13.02
N GLY A 328 -8.62 -9.56 -11.98
CA GLY A 328 -8.86 -10.28 -10.74
C GLY A 328 -9.92 -9.58 -9.90
N ASP A 329 -10.69 -10.33 -9.11
CA ASP A 329 -11.66 -9.73 -8.20
C ASP A 329 -10.98 -8.98 -7.05
N GLY A 330 -11.62 -7.96 -6.52
CA GLY A 330 -11.21 -7.29 -5.29
C GLY A 330 -11.46 -8.15 -4.06
N GLY A 331 -10.61 -8.02 -3.05
CA GLY A 331 -10.74 -8.71 -1.78
C GLY A 331 -11.89 -8.17 -0.93
N ALA A 332 -12.54 -9.01 -0.13
CA ALA A 332 -13.56 -8.53 0.79
C ALA A 332 -12.96 -7.68 1.92
N GLY A 333 -13.69 -6.68 2.41
CA GLY A 333 -13.36 -5.96 3.62
C GLY A 333 -13.54 -6.82 4.87
N GLY A 334 -12.70 -6.58 5.87
CA GLY A 334 -12.77 -7.23 7.17
C GLY A 334 -13.95 -6.75 8.00
N ASN A 335 -14.47 -7.60 8.88
CA ASN A 335 -15.53 -7.20 9.81
C ASN A 335 -14.94 -6.36 10.96
N ALA A 336 -15.74 -5.43 11.49
CA ALA A 336 -15.40 -4.72 12.73
C ALA A 336 -15.56 -5.61 13.97
N GLY A 337 -14.99 -5.15 15.08
CA GLY A 337 -15.09 -5.79 16.39
C GLY A 337 -16.50 -5.90 16.94
N MET A 338 -16.81 -6.98 17.66
CA MET A 338 -18.15 -7.22 18.21
C MET A 338 -18.68 -6.09 19.11
N LEU A 339 -17.80 -5.42 19.88
CA LEU A 339 -18.16 -4.34 20.81
C LEU A 339 -17.67 -2.98 20.32
N ALA A 340 -17.30 -2.87 19.05
CA ALA A 340 -16.84 -1.62 18.50
C ALA A 340 -17.93 -0.55 18.61
N LEU A 341 -17.60 0.56 19.26
CA LEU A 341 -18.49 1.70 19.42
C LEU A 341 -18.42 2.56 18.17
N GLY A 342 -19.10 2.10 17.12
CA GLY A 342 -19.22 2.88 15.89
C GLY A 342 -18.11 2.68 14.86
N ALA A 343 -17.16 1.78 15.11
CA ALA A 343 -16.18 1.42 14.09
C ALA A 343 -16.89 0.72 12.92
N ALA A 344 -16.49 1.08 11.70
CA ALA A 344 -17.06 0.52 10.50
C ALA A 344 -16.41 -0.82 10.13
N GLY A 345 -17.16 -1.66 9.42
CA GLY A 345 -16.55 -2.72 8.64
C GLY A 345 -15.62 -2.13 7.57
N GLY A 346 -14.59 -2.88 7.18
CA GLY A 346 -13.62 -2.43 6.18
C GLY A 346 -14.25 -2.33 4.79
N ALA A 347 -13.74 -1.43 3.95
CA ALA A 347 -14.18 -1.36 2.56
C ALA A 347 -13.76 -2.61 1.77
N GLY A 348 -14.55 -2.99 0.78
CA GLY A 348 -14.17 -3.99 -0.21
C GLY A 348 -13.14 -3.44 -1.19
N GLY A 349 -12.22 -4.29 -1.63
CA GLY A 349 -11.20 -3.95 -2.62
C GLY A 349 -11.80 -3.76 -4.01
N ILE A 350 -11.15 -2.94 -4.84
CA ILE A 350 -11.57 -2.69 -6.22
C ILE A 350 -11.20 -3.87 -7.11
N GLY A 351 -12.05 -4.24 -8.06
CA GLY A 351 -11.73 -5.25 -9.07
C GLY A 351 -10.66 -4.77 -10.05
N GLY A 352 -9.77 -5.66 -10.46
CA GLY A 352 -8.74 -5.36 -11.44
C GLY A 352 -9.31 -5.17 -12.85
N ASP A 353 -8.58 -4.45 -13.68
CA ASP A 353 -8.97 -4.24 -15.08
C ASP A 353 -8.67 -5.47 -15.94
N GLY A 354 -9.52 -5.76 -16.92
CA GLY A 354 -9.32 -6.83 -17.89
C GLY A 354 -9.34 -6.35 -19.34
N GLY A 355 -8.32 -6.74 -20.10
CA GLY A 355 -8.38 -6.79 -21.56
C GLY A 355 -7.39 -5.92 -22.31
N THR A 356 -7.21 -6.29 -23.58
CA THR A 356 -6.85 -5.41 -24.70
C THR A 356 -7.93 -5.53 -25.78
N LEU A 357 -7.95 -4.64 -26.76
CA LEU A 357 -8.96 -4.61 -27.85
C LEU A 357 -9.11 -5.97 -28.58
N THR A 358 -8.07 -6.80 -28.62
CA THR A 358 -8.06 -8.09 -29.35
C THR A 358 -8.58 -9.27 -28.52
N ALA A 359 -8.51 -9.22 -27.18
CA ALA A 359 -8.83 -10.35 -26.31
C ALA A 359 -10.27 -10.34 -25.76
N GLY A 360 -11.00 -9.21 -25.87
CA GLY A 360 -12.37 -9.08 -25.38
C GLY A 360 -12.46 -9.26 -23.86
N GLY A 361 -11.61 -8.57 -23.11
CA GLY A 361 -11.41 -8.86 -21.70
C GLY A 361 -12.48 -8.34 -20.73
N ILE A 362 -12.71 -9.06 -19.64
CA ILE A 362 -13.72 -8.73 -18.62
C ILE A 362 -13.07 -8.07 -17.40
N GLY A 363 -13.70 -7.03 -16.86
CA GLY A 363 -13.27 -6.44 -15.59
C GLY A 363 -13.52 -7.37 -14.41
N GLY A 364 -12.62 -7.36 -13.42
CA GLY A 364 -12.80 -8.10 -12.17
C GLY A 364 -13.91 -7.48 -11.31
N ALA A 365 -14.61 -8.29 -10.52
CA ALA A 365 -15.63 -7.77 -9.62
C ALA A 365 -15.00 -7.03 -8.43
N GLY A 366 -15.72 -6.06 -7.87
CA GLY A 366 -15.36 -5.44 -6.60
C GLY A 366 -15.64 -6.38 -5.42
N GLY A 367 -14.82 -6.27 -4.37
CA GLY A 367 -14.97 -7.02 -3.14
C GLY A 367 -16.15 -6.54 -2.29
N ALA A 368 -16.73 -7.43 -1.50
CA ALA A 368 -17.77 -7.06 -0.56
C ALA A 368 -17.23 -6.18 0.57
N GLY A 369 -18.03 -5.23 1.06
CA GLY A 369 -17.74 -4.49 2.28
C GLY A 369 -17.88 -5.37 3.52
N GLY A 370 -17.05 -5.12 4.53
CA GLY A 370 -17.09 -5.81 5.81
C GLY A 370 -18.30 -5.38 6.65
N ASN A 371 -18.77 -6.26 7.53
CA ASN A 371 -19.87 -5.94 8.44
C ASN A 371 -19.36 -5.13 9.65
N ALA A 372 -20.26 -4.35 10.26
CA ALA A 372 -20.01 -3.66 11.52
C ALA A 372 -19.99 -4.60 12.74
N GLY A 373 -19.81 -4.03 13.93
CA GLY A 373 -19.91 -4.74 15.21
C GLY A 373 -21.35 -5.17 15.54
N LEU A 374 -21.54 -5.87 16.67
CA LEU A 374 -22.82 -6.51 16.98
C LEU A 374 -23.97 -5.50 17.18
N LEU A 375 -23.73 -4.42 17.89
CA LEU A 375 -24.77 -3.47 18.33
C LEU A 375 -24.72 -2.15 17.57
N PHE A 376 -23.52 -1.62 17.33
CA PHE A 376 -23.27 -0.30 16.76
C PHE A 376 -22.34 -0.38 15.55
N GLY A 377 -22.40 0.64 14.70
CA GLY A 377 -21.47 0.85 13.59
C GLY A 377 -22.11 0.61 12.23
N SER A 378 -21.53 1.22 11.21
CA SER A 378 -21.97 1.08 9.82
C SER A 378 -21.22 -0.04 9.10
N GLY A 379 -21.88 -0.69 8.15
CA GLY A 379 -21.18 -1.59 7.25
C GLY A 379 -20.17 -0.85 6.38
N GLY A 380 -19.10 -1.54 5.98
CA GLY A 380 -18.13 -1.04 5.01
C GLY A 380 -18.73 -0.92 3.61
N SER A 381 -18.23 -0.01 2.79
CA SER A 381 -18.61 0.08 1.39
C SER A 381 -18.13 -1.14 0.60
N GLY A 382 -18.89 -1.53 -0.43
CA GLY A 382 -18.41 -2.49 -1.42
C GLY A 382 -17.39 -1.85 -2.37
N GLY A 383 -16.46 -2.63 -2.91
CA GLY A 383 -15.48 -2.16 -3.87
C GLY A 383 -16.07 -1.94 -5.26
N ALA A 384 -15.49 -1.03 -6.04
CA ALA A 384 -15.87 -0.85 -7.44
C ALA A 384 -15.45 -2.05 -8.30
N GLY A 385 -16.20 -2.36 -9.36
CA GLY A 385 -15.78 -3.29 -10.40
C GLY A 385 -14.72 -2.68 -11.32
N GLY A 386 -13.82 -3.51 -11.82
CA GLY A 386 -12.76 -3.10 -12.73
C GLY A 386 -13.25 -2.83 -14.15
N PHE A 387 -12.47 -2.11 -14.92
CA PHE A 387 -12.75 -1.88 -16.34
C PHE A 387 -12.63 -3.18 -17.15
N GLY A 388 -13.46 -3.33 -18.19
CA GLY A 388 -13.33 -4.39 -19.19
C GLY A 388 -13.44 -3.88 -20.63
N PHE A 389 -12.60 -4.38 -21.53
CA PHE A 389 -12.80 -4.16 -22.97
C PHE A 389 -14.09 -4.81 -23.49
N ALA A 390 -14.51 -5.93 -22.91
CA ALA A 390 -15.78 -6.57 -23.17
C ALA A 390 -16.84 -6.10 -22.16
N ASP A 391 -16.91 -6.75 -21.00
CA ASP A 391 -17.83 -6.43 -19.93
C ASP A 391 -17.11 -5.76 -18.76
N GLY A 392 -17.70 -4.71 -18.21
CA GLY A 392 -17.24 -4.13 -16.96
C GLY A 392 -17.45 -5.08 -15.78
N GLY A 393 -16.56 -5.02 -14.80
CA GLY A 393 -16.64 -5.80 -13.57
C GLY A 393 -17.84 -5.40 -12.72
N GLN A 394 -18.41 -6.35 -11.99
CA GLN A 394 -19.54 -6.05 -11.10
C GLN A 394 -19.07 -5.25 -9.88
N GLY A 395 -19.90 -4.34 -9.36
CA GLY A 395 -19.65 -3.70 -8.08
C GLY A 395 -19.87 -4.66 -6.90
N GLY A 396 -19.03 -4.56 -5.89
CA GLY A 396 -19.16 -5.37 -4.66
C GLY A 396 -20.33 -4.91 -3.79
N PRO A 397 -21.01 -5.82 -3.06
CA PRO A 397 -22.06 -5.41 -2.13
C PRO A 397 -21.50 -4.67 -0.93
N GLY A 398 -22.26 -3.72 -0.38
CA GLY A 398 -21.96 -3.08 0.90
C GLY A 398 -22.19 -4.01 2.08
N GLY A 399 -21.41 -3.81 3.15
CA GLY A 399 -21.52 -4.57 4.39
C GLY A 399 -22.74 -4.19 5.22
N ASN A 400 -23.13 -5.07 6.15
CA ASN A 400 -24.25 -4.81 7.05
C ASN A 400 -23.81 -3.99 8.27
N ALA A 401 -24.74 -3.20 8.80
CA ALA A 401 -24.56 -2.46 10.04
C ALA A 401 -24.72 -3.33 11.29
N GLY A 402 -24.46 -2.74 12.46
CA GLY A 402 -24.75 -3.36 13.75
C GLY A 402 -26.25 -3.46 14.00
N THR A 403 -26.69 -4.44 14.78
CA THR A 403 -28.11 -4.81 14.90
C THR A 403 -29.00 -3.73 15.51
N VAL A 404 -28.46 -2.81 16.31
CA VAL A 404 -29.26 -1.77 16.99
C VAL A 404 -29.14 -0.43 16.25
N PHE A 405 -27.92 0.00 15.94
CA PHE A 405 -27.67 1.35 15.43
C PHE A 405 -26.58 1.37 14.37
N GLY A 406 -26.90 1.89 13.18
CA GLY A 406 -25.93 2.08 12.11
C GLY A 406 -26.56 1.94 10.73
N SER A 407 -25.93 2.56 9.73
CA SER A 407 -26.34 2.47 8.34
C SER A 407 -25.65 1.30 7.62
N GLY A 408 -26.35 0.68 6.68
CA GLY A 408 -25.72 -0.28 5.78
C GLY A 408 -24.67 0.41 4.91
N GLY A 409 -23.63 -0.32 4.51
CA GLY A 409 -22.60 0.19 3.61
C GLY A 409 -23.15 0.43 2.21
N ALA A 410 -22.61 1.41 1.49
CA ALA A 410 -22.94 1.60 0.08
C ALA A 410 -22.45 0.42 -0.78
N GLY A 411 -23.21 0.03 -1.79
CA GLY A 411 -22.74 -0.88 -2.83
C GLY A 411 -21.70 -0.20 -3.72
N GLY A 412 -20.72 -0.96 -4.17
CA GLY A 412 -19.70 -0.48 -5.10
C GLY A 412 -20.26 -0.26 -6.50
N ASN A 413 -19.66 0.67 -7.24
CA ASN A 413 -20.07 0.93 -8.62
C ASN A 413 -19.62 -0.20 -9.55
N GLY A 414 -20.39 -0.48 -10.60
CA GLY A 414 -19.96 -1.35 -11.68
C GLY A 414 -18.86 -0.70 -12.52
N GLY A 415 -17.96 -1.53 -13.04
CA GLY A 415 -16.88 -1.12 -13.93
C GLY A 415 -17.37 -0.77 -15.33
N VAL A 416 -16.59 0.02 -16.05
CA VAL A 416 -16.90 0.44 -17.43
C VAL A 416 -16.64 -0.72 -18.40
N GLY A 417 -17.55 -0.92 -19.36
CA GLY A 417 -17.43 -1.93 -20.43
C GLY A 417 -17.43 -1.29 -21.82
N GLN A 418 -16.34 -1.43 -22.58
CA GLN A 418 -16.21 -0.72 -23.88
C GLN A 418 -16.93 -1.39 -25.06
N GLY A 419 -16.86 -2.72 -25.13
CA GLY A 419 -17.35 -3.49 -26.28
C GLY A 419 -18.74 -4.09 -26.08
N PHE A 420 -19.15 -4.35 -24.83
CA PHE A 420 -20.41 -5.03 -24.50
C PHE A 420 -21.13 -4.37 -23.33
N ALA A 421 -21.31 -5.02 -22.18
CA ALA A 421 -22.10 -4.47 -21.09
C ALA A 421 -21.24 -3.74 -20.04
N GLY A 422 -21.75 -2.63 -19.51
CA GLY A 422 -21.23 -2.07 -18.26
C GLY A 422 -21.50 -3.03 -17.09
N GLY A 423 -20.63 -3.03 -16.08
CA GLY A 423 -20.83 -3.82 -14.87
C GLY A 423 -22.07 -3.36 -14.09
N ILE A 424 -22.80 -4.28 -13.48
CA ILE A 424 -23.88 -3.94 -12.55
C ILE A 424 -23.30 -3.32 -11.27
N GLY A 425 -24.03 -2.39 -10.68
CA GLY A 425 -23.71 -1.87 -9.36
C GLY A 425 -23.99 -2.90 -8.26
N GLY A 426 -23.19 -2.85 -7.20
CA GLY A 426 -23.33 -3.69 -6.02
C GLY A 426 -24.56 -3.34 -5.19
N ALA A 427 -25.09 -4.31 -4.45
CA ALA A 427 -26.18 -4.06 -3.51
C ALA A 427 -25.72 -3.18 -2.33
N GLY A 428 -26.60 -2.32 -1.83
CA GLY A 428 -26.41 -1.64 -0.56
C GLY A 428 -26.63 -2.59 0.62
N GLY A 429 -25.87 -2.39 1.69
CA GLY A 429 -25.96 -3.19 2.91
C GLY A 429 -27.21 -2.91 3.73
N THR A 430 -27.53 -3.83 4.64
CA THR A 430 -28.66 -3.65 5.57
C THR A 430 -28.29 -2.78 6.77
N PRO A 431 -29.20 -1.93 7.28
CA PRO A 431 -28.99 -1.17 8.51
C PRO A 431 -29.31 -1.97 9.77
N GLY A 432 -29.02 -1.34 10.92
CA GLY A 432 -29.54 -1.79 12.21
C GLY A 432 -31.02 -1.45 12.40
N LEU A 433 -31.52 -1.69 13.61
CA LEU A 433 -32.87 -1.29 14.00
C LEU A 433 -33.13 0.21 13.78
N ILE A 434 -32.11 1.03 14.07
CA ILE A 434 -32.07 2.47 13.81
C ILE A 434 -30.93 2.76 12.82
N GLY A 435 -31.29 3.17 11.60
CA GLY A 435 -30.33 3.53 10.56
C GLY A 435 -30.91 3.36 9.15
N ASN A 436 -30.29 4.00 8.18
CA ASN A 436 -30.70 3.91 6.78
C ASN A 436 -30.03 2.72 6.09
N GLY A 437 -30.76 2.02 5.23
CA GLY A 437 -30.17 1.04 4.33
C GLY A 437 -29.13 1.69 3.42
N GLY A 438 -28.09 0.95 3.05
CA GLY A 438 -27.06 1.47 2.14
C GLY A 438 -27.61 1.72 0.75
N ASN A 439 -27.10 2.73 0.05
CA ASN A 439 -27.42 2.92 -1.36
C ASN A 439 -26.82 1.79 -2.21
N GLY A 440 -27.54 1.33 -3.22
CA GLY A 440 -26.98 0.48 -4.27
C GLY A 440 -25.97 1.25 -5.11
N GLY A 441 -24.94 0.56 -5.58
CA GLY A 441 -23.92 1.14 -6.45
C GLY A 441 -24.46 1.45 -7.83
N ASN A 442 -23.82 2.38 -8.54
CA ASN A 442 -24.23 2.72 -9.90
C ASN A 442 -23.79 1.63 -10.89
N GLY A 443 -24.57 1.42 -11.95
CA GLY A 443 -24.14 0.60 -13.08
C GLY A 443 -23.03 1.30 -13.86
N GLY A 444 -22.06 0.53 -14.31
CA GLY A 444 -20.94 1.01 -15.11
C GLY A 444 -21.36 1.51 -16.49
N ALA A 445 -20.61 2.47 -17.01
CA ALA A 445 -20.83 3.02 -18.33
C ALA A 445 -20.47 2.02 -19.45
N SER A 446 -21.09 2.17 -20.63
CA SER A 446 -20.73 1.42 -21.84
C SER A 446 -21.17 2.15 -23.11
N ALA A 447 -20.43 1.98 -24.21
CA ALA A 447 -20.86 2.45 -25.53
C ALA A 447 -22.06 1.65 -26.11
N VAL A 448 -22.38 0.46 -25.55
CA VAL A 448 -23.42 -0.43 -26.09
C VAL A 448 -24.57 -0.64 -25.10
N THR A 449 -24.33 -1.36 -23.99
CA THR A 449 -25.36 -1.59 -22.96
C THR A 449 -24.86 -1.18 -21.58
N GLY A 450 -25.47 -0.18 -20.97
CA GLY A 450 -25.10 0.26 -19.62
C GLY A 450 -25.37 -0.82 -18.57
N GLY A 451 -24.53 -0.85 -17.53
CA GLY A 451 -24.78 -1.73 -16.39
C GLY A 451 -26.05 -1.33 -15.63
N ASN A 452 -26.70 -2.30 -14.99
CA ASN A 452 -27.82 -1.98 -14.10
C ASN A 452 -27.31 -1.40 -12.77
N GLY A 453 -28.05 -0.47 -12.20
CA GLY A 453 -27.82 -0.04 -10.82
C GLY A 453 -28.08 -1.17 -9.82
N GLY A 454 -27.33 -1.18 -8.73
CA GLY A 454 -27.50 -2.13 -7.63
C GLY A 454 -28.75 -1.87 -6.80
N ILE A 455 -29.23 -2.87 -6.09
CA ILE A 455 -30.38 -2.71 -5.19
C ILE A 455 -29.98 -1.89 -3.95
N GLY A 456 -30.89 -1.06 -3.45
CA GLY A 456 -30.73 -0.37 -2.16
C GLY A 456 -31.04 -1.29 -0.98
N GLY A 457 -30.38 -1.08 0.15
CA GLY A 457 -30.59 -1.83 1.38
C GLY A 457 -31.96 -1.54 2.02
N THR A 458 -32.63 -2.54 2.56
CA THR A 458 -33.95 -2.38 3.20
C THR A 458 -33.81 -1.88 4.63
N GLY A 459 -34.60 -0.87 5.02
CA GLY A 459 -34.72 -0.40 6.41
C GLY A 459 -35.32 -1.47 7.34
N VAL A 460 -35.22 -1.24 8.66
CA VAL A 460 -35.71 -2.18 9.70
C VAL A 460 -36.85 -1.58 10.54
N LEU A 461 -36.55 -0.75 11.55
CA LEU A 461 -37.58 -0.12 12.40
C LEU A 461 -37.64 1.40 12.21
N ILE A 462 -36.51 2.08 12.37
CA ILE A 462 -36.37 3.52 12.16
C ILE A 462 -35.25 3.76 11.14
N GLY A 463 -35.58 4.39 10.03
CA GLY A 463 -34.64 4.77 8.99
C GLY A 463 -35.19 4.52 7.60
N ASN A 464 -34.60 5.21 6.64
CA ASN A 464 -34.99 5.10 5.24
C ASN A 464 -34.47 3.80 4.63
N GLY A 465 -35.18 3.30 3.62
CA GLY A 465 -34.59 2.34 2.70
C GLY A 465 -33.50 3.02 1.86
N GLY A 466 -32.49 2.30 1.42
CA GLY A 466 -31.43 2.82 0.57
C GLY A 466 -31.91 3.08 -0.86
N ASN A 467 -31.32 4.05 -1.54
CA ASN A 467 -31.62 4.28 -2.96
C ASN A 467 -31.14 3.10 -3.80
N GLY A 468 -31.91 2.72 -4.82
CA GLY A 468 -31.38 1.90 -5.89
C GLY A 468 -30.32 2.66 -6.68
N GLY A 469 -29.35 1.96 -7.25
CA GLY A 469 -28.29 2.53 -8.06
C GLY A 469 -28.80 3.21 -9.34
N SER A 470 -28.09 4.21 -9.84
CA SER A 470 -28.31 4.73 -11.20
C SER A 470 -27.90 3.67 -12.23
N GLY A 471 -28.60 3.61 -13.37
CA GLY A 471 -28.16 2.80 -14.50
C GLY A 471 -26.95 3.41 -15.20
N GLY A 472 -26.18 2.57 -15.89
CA GLY A 472 -25.15 3.00 -16.84
C GLY A 472 -25.76 3.52 -18.14
N ILE A 473 -24.99 4.29 -18.90
CA ILE A 473 -25.36 4.79 -20.22
C ILE A 473 -25.63 3.65 -21.22
N GLY A 474 -26.68 3.76 -22.05
CA GLY A 474 -27.04 2.74 -23.04
C GLY A 474 -28.04 1.68 -22.55
N ALA A 475 -29.20 2.06 -22.03
CA ALA A 475 -30.27 1.15 -21.55
C ALA A 475 -30.01 0.39 -20.22
N GLY A 476 -29.00 0.78 -19.44
CA GLY A 476 -28.85 0.31 -18.06
C GLY A 476 -30.04 0.75 -17.20
N LYS A 477 -30.61 -0.17 -16.42
CA LYS A 477 -31.77 0.12 -15.56
C LYS A 477 -31.32 0.67 -14.22
N ALA A 478 -32.11 1.59 -13.66
CA ALA A 478 -31.95 1.94 -12.25
C ALA A 478 -32.22 0.71 -11.37
N GLY A 479 -31.42 0.58 -10.31
CA GLY A 479 -31.63 -0.43 -9.29
C GLY A 479 -32.91 -0.19 -8.51
N VAL A 480 -33.41 -1.23 -7.87
CA VAL A 480 -34.60 -1.15 -7.02
C VAL A 480 -34.21 -0.56 -5.66
N GLY A 481 -34.95 0.42 -5.17
CA GLY A 481 -34.76 0.99 -3.85
C GLY A 481 -35.20 0.05 -2.73
N GLY A 482 -34.60 0.22 -1.55
CA GLY A 482 -35.02 -0.49 -0.34
C GLY A 482 -36.33 0.06 0.21
N VAL A 483 -37.15 -0.80 0.80
CA VAL A 483 -38.31 -0.36 1.61
C VAL A 483 -37.84 0.27 2.92
N SER A 484 -38.63 1.21 3.45
CA SER A 484 -38.35 1.89 4.73
C SER A 484 -38.53 1.02 5.97
N GLY A 485 -38.06 1.54 7.10
CA GLY A 485 -38.32 0.93 8.41
C GLY A 485 -39.81 0.93 8.78
N LEU A 486 -40.20 -0.02 9.63
CA LEU A 486 -41.59 -0.28 10.02
C LEU A 486 -42.29 0.87 10.76
N LEU A 487 -41.55 1.75 11.45
CA LEU A 487 -42.11 2.79 12.31
C LEU A 487 -41.88 4.20 11.75
N LEU A 488 -40.67 4.48 11.25
CA LEU A 488 -40.31 5.78 10.72
C LEU A 488 -39.27 5.61 9.62
N GLY A 489 -39.47 6.29 8.49
CA GLY A 489 -38.53 6.32 7.38
C GLY A 489 -39.25 6.30 6.05
N LEU A 490 -38.62 6.91 5.04
CA LEU A 490 -39.11 6.92 3.67
C LEU A 490 -38.45 5.80 2.86
N ASP A 491 -39.18 5.22 1.91
CA ASP A 491 -38.59 4.25 1.00
C ASP A 491 -37.47 4.90 0.19
N GLY A 492 -36.52 4.06 -0.23
CA GLY A 492 -35.48 4.48 -1.14
C GLY A 492 -36.02 4.86 -2.51
N PHE A 493 -35.25 5.66 -3.24
CA PHE A 493 -35.54 5.97 -4.63
C PHE A 493 -35.69 4.68 -5.44
N ASN A 494 -36.79 4.58 -6.19
CA ASN A 494 -37.20 3.41 -6.99
C ASN A 494 -37.55 2.14 -6.17
N ALA A 495 -37.98 2.28 -4.92
CA ALA A 495 -38.46 1.14 -4.13
C ALA A 495 -39.80 0.58 -4.66
N PRO A 496 -40.05 -0.74 -4.51
CA PRO A 496 -41.32 -1.34 -4.90
C PRO A 496 -42.46 -0.78 -4.04
N ALA A 497 -43.63 -0.56 -4.65
CA ALA A 497 -44.83 -0.20 -3.91
C ALA A 497 -45.21 -1.31 -2.93
N SER A 498 -45.39 -0.95 -1.65
CA SER A 498 -45.80 -1.89 -0.61
C SER A 498 -47.26 -2.30 -0.75
N THR A 499 -47.54 -3.57 -0.51
CA THR A 499 -48.91 -4.12 -0.43
C THR A 499 -49.49 -4.03 0.98
N SER A 500 -48.73 -3.52 1.96
CA SER A 500 -49.17 -3.34 3.35
C SER A 500 -49.88 -1.99 3.54
N PRO A 501 -51.16 -1.97 3.94
CA PRO A 501 -51.89 -0.72 4.19
C PRO A 501 -51.25 0.18 5.26
N LEU A 502 -50.58 -0.44 6.25
CA LEU A 502 -49.90 0.30 7.33
C LEU A 502 -48.68 1.06 6.80
N HIS A 503 -47.92 0.45 5.89
CA HIS A 503 -46.76 1.09 5.29
C HIS A 503 -47.19 2.21 4.33
N THR A 504 -48.23 2.01 3.53
CA THR A 504 -48.81 3.09 2.70
C THR A 504 -49.26 4.28 3.56
N LEU A 505 -49.90 4.03 4.71
CA LEU A 505 -50.30 5.09 5.64
C LEU A 505 -49.07 5.83 6.21
N GLN A 506 -48.03 5.11 6.63
CA GLN A 506 -46.77 5.71 7.10
C GLN A 506 -46.17 6.64 6.04
N GLN A 507 -46.04 6.18 4.80
CA GLN A 507 -45.47 6.97 3.70
C GLN A 507 -46.30 8.24 3.43
N ASN A 508 -47.63 8.16 3.48
CA ASN A 508 -48.51 9.33 3.33
C ASN A 508 -48.33 10.36 4.45
N VAL A 509 -48.25 9.91 5.70
CA VAL A 509 -48.01 10.80 6.86
C VAL A 509 -46.66 11.49 6.72
N LEU A 510 -45.61 10.76 6.32
CA LEU A 510 -44.29 11.34 6.11
C LEU A 510 -44.26 12.37 4.98
N ASN A 511 -45.03 12.16 3.90
CA ASN A 511 -45.17 13.17 2.84
C ASN A 511 -45.79 14.46 3.36
N VAL A 512 -46.81 14.39 4.24
CA VAL A 512 -47.40 15.57 4.88
C VAL A 512 -46.39 16.27 5.81
N VAL A 513 -45.59 15.50 6.55
CA VAL A 513 -44.53 16.07 7.41
C VAL A 513 -43.42 16.74 6.60
N ASN A 514 -43.09 16.20 5.44
CA ASN A 514 -42.02 16.73 4.57
C ASN A 514 -42.43 17.97 3.79
N GLU A 515 -43.71 18.12 3.43
CA GLU A 515 -44.19 19.18 2.54
C GLU A 515 -43.77 20.60 3.00
N PRO A 516 -43.91 20.99 4.28
CA PRO A 516 -43.46 22.30 4.74
C PRO A 516 -41.95 22.53 4.56
N PHE A 517 -41.14 21.48 4.75
CA PHE A 517 -39.68 21.56 4.61
C PHE A 517 -39.25 21.58 3.14
N GLN A 518 -39.90 20.78 2.31
CA GLN A 518 -39.67 20.75 0.88
C GLN A 518 -40.02 22.12 0.25
N THR A 519 -41.12 22.74 0.67
CA THR A 519 -41.54 24.06 0.21
C THR A 519 -40.62 25.18 0.72
N LEU A 520 -40.17 25.11 1.99
CA LEU A 520 -39.35 26.16 2.59
C LEU A 520 -37.87 26.11 2.20
N THR A 521 -37.32 24.90 2.06
CA THR A 521 -35.86 24.69 1.91
C THR A 521 -35.46 23.97 0.63
N GLY A 522 -36.43 23.53 -0.18
CA GLY A 522 -36.17 22.71 -1.36
C GLY A 522 -35.72 21.28 -1.05
N ARG A 523 -35.79 20.85 0.21
CA ARG A 523 -35.32 19.54 0.71
C ARG A 523 -36.30 18.98 1.74
N PRO A 524 -36.53 17.66 1.77
CA PRO A 524 -37.42 17.07 2.76
C PRO A 524 -36.78 17.08 4.15
N LEU A 525 -37.58 16.87 5.19
CA LEU A 525 -37.04 16.61 6.52
C LEU A 525 -36.51 15.16 6.62
N ILE A 526 -37.29 14.20 6.12
CA ILE A 526 -37.02 12.77 6.10
C ILE A 526 -37.21 12.26 4.68
N GLY A 527 -36.14 11.82 4.02
CA GLY A 527 -36.23 11.24 2.69
C GLY A 527 -34.88 11.25 2.01
N ASN A 528 -34.71 10.37 1.03
CA ASN A 528 -33.46 10.33 0.29
C ASN A 528 -33.44 11.37 -0.83
N GLY A 529 -32.24 11.79 -1.20
CA GLY A 529 -32.02 12.58 -2.39
C GLY A 529 -32.30 11.77 -3.65
N ALA A 530 -32.79 12.44 -4.70
CA ALA A 530 -33.00 11.83 -6.00
C ALA A 530 -31.66 11.53 -6.67
N ASN A 531 -31.56 10.40 -7.37
CA ASN A 531 -30.39 10.10 -8.17
C ASN A 531 -30.30 11.05 -9.37
N GLY A 532 -29.07 11.39 -9.76
CA GLY A 532 -28.78 12.07 -11.01
C GLY A 532 -29.21 11.25 -12.22
N THR A 533 -29.56 11.93 -13.30
CA THR A 533 -30.04 11.26 -14.52
C THR A 533 -28.87 10.59 -15.25
N PRO A 534 -28.92 9.27 -15.56
CA PRO A 534 -27.87 8.61 -16.34
C PRO A 534 -27.58 9.28 -17.67
N GLY A 535 -26.30 9.35 -18.05
CA GLY A 535 -25.82 9.95 -19.30
C GLY A 535 -25.87 11.47 -19.35
N THR A 536 -26.05 12.14 -18.21
CA THR A 536 -26.05 13.61 -18.15
C THR A 536 -24.93 14.18 -17.30
N GLY A 537 -24.27 13.36 -16.49
CA GLY A 537 -23.33 13.84 -15.46
C GLY A 537 -24.03 14.66 -14.36
N ALA A 538 -25.35 14.57 -14.22
CA ALA A 538 -26.05 15.33 -13.20
C ALA A 538 -25.75 14.78 -11.80
N ASP A 539 -25.53 15.68 -10.85
CA ASP A 539 -25.32 15.33 -9.45
C ASP A 539 -26.55 14.68 -8.83
N GLY A 540 -26.30 13.84 -7.82
CA GLY A 540 -27.32 13.35 -6.93
C GLY A 540 -27.81 14.45 -5.99
N GLY A 541 -29.12 14.49 -5.75
CA GLY A 541 -29.71 15.40 -4.76
C GLY A 541 -29.24 15.07 -3.35
N ALA A 542 -29.15 16.07 -2.49
CA ALA A 542 -28.86 15.83 -1.08
C ALA A 542 -30.04 15.13 -0.38
N GLY A 543 -29.74 14.30 0.62
CA GLY A 543 -30.73 13.70 1.52
C GLY A 543 -31.48 14.75 2.35
N GLY A 544 -32.58 14.32 2.98
CA GLY A 544 -33.38 15.14 3.86
C GLY A 544 -32.59 15.67 5.07
N TRP A 545 -33.04 16.77 5.65
CA TRP A 545 -32.30 17.46 6.72
C TRP A 545 -31.99 16.57 7.92
N LEU A 546 -32.95 15.76 8.37
CA LEU A 546 -32.79 14.89 9.54
C LEU A 546 -32.36 13.48 9.15
N PHE A 547 -33.16 12.81 8.32
CA PHE A 547 -32.91 11.46 7.81
C PHE A 547 -32.90 11.47 6.29
N GLY A 548 -31.88 10.91 5.67
CA GLY A 548 -31.86 10.78 4.23
C GLY A 548 -30.52 10.40 3.67
N ASN A 549 -30.48 9.38 2.84
CA ASN A 549 -29.29 9.15 2.03
C ASN A 549 -29.23 10.19 0.91
N GLY A 550 -28.01 10.56 0.51
CA GLY A 550 -27.82 11.30 -0.72
C GLY A 550 -28.23 10.47 -1.94
N GLY A 551 -28.69 11.13 -2.99
CA GLY A 551 -28.89 10.53 -4.29
C GLY A 551 -27.57 10.17 -4.94
N ASN A 552 -27.54 9.09 -5.72
CA ASN A 552 -26.34 8.74 -6.46
C ASN A 552 -26.17 9.66 -7.67
N GLY A 553 -24.94 9.99 -8.04
CA GLY A 553 -24.64 10.75 -9.26
C GLY A 553 -25.07 10.01 -10.53
N GLY A 554 -25.45 10.78 -11.55
CA GLY A 554 -25.74 10.27 -12.89
C GLY A 554 -24.44 9.97 -13.64
N SER A 555 -24.41 8.90 -14.44
CA SER A 555 -23.28 8.64 -15.31
C SER A 555 -23.09 9.76 -16.34
N GLY A 556 -21.86 9.98 -16.77
CA GLY A 556 -21.52 10.95 -17.82
C GLY A 556 -21.94 10.50 -19.22
N ALA A 557 -22.16 11.46 -20.12
CA ALA A 557 -22.60 11.17 -21.49
C ALA A 557 -21.50 10.51 -22.33
N THR A 558 -21.88 9.69 -23.33
CA THR A 558 -20.96 9.37 -24.43
C THR A 558 -20.76 10.59 -25.32
N GLY A 559 -19.54 10.78 -25.82
CA GLY A 559 -19.23 11.93 -26.69
C GLY A 559 -17.89 11.80 -27.39
N THR A 560 -17.45 12.88 -28.05
CA THR A 560 -16.08 13.00 -28.55
C THR A 560 -15.11 12.79 -27.40
N ASN A 561 -15.25 13.63 -26.36
CA ASN A 561 -14.81 13.31 -25.01
C ASN A 561 -16.00 12.73 -24.25
N GLY A 562 -15.75 11.81 -23.33
CA GLY A 562 -16.75 11.42 -22.36
C GLY A 562 -17.14 12.61 -21.49
N GLY A 563 -18.41 12.73 -21.14
CA GLY A 563 -18.84 13.67 -20.10
C GLY A 563 -18.48 13.13 -18.72
N ASP A 564 -18.30 14.00 -17.74
CA ASP A 564 -17.98 13.58 -16.38
C ASP A 564 -19.20 12.94 -15.70
N GLY A 565 -18.94 12.06 -14.74
CA GLY A 565 -19.94 11.55 -13.83
C GLY A 565 -20.37 12.64 -12.85
N GLY A 566 -21.67 12.69 -12.53
CA GLY A 566 -22.16 13.63 -11.52
C GLY A 566 -21.75 13.20 -10.11
N ASP A 567 -21.62 14.16 -9.21
CA ASP A 567 -21.27 13.88 -7.82
C ASP A 567 -22.42 13.18 -7.09
N GLY A 568 -22.08 12.39 -6.08
CA GLY A 568 -23.03 11.86 -5.13
C GLY A 568 -23.57 12.95 -4.21
N GLY A 569 -24.87 12.94 -3.96
CA GLY A 569 -25.49 13.88 -3.02
C GLY A 569 -25.01 13.64 -1.58
N ALA A 570 -24.96 14.70 -0.79
CA ALA A 570 -24.67 14.59 0.64
C ALA A 570 -25.78 13.84 1.40
N GLY A 571 -25.43 13.09 2.43
CA GLY A 571 -26.38 12.54 3.39
C GLY A 571 -27.05 13.62 4.26
N GLY A 572 -28.12 13.25 4.96
CA GLY A 572 -28.79 14.08 5.95
C GLY A 572 -27.89 14.45 7.13
N ILE A 573 -28.28 15.48 7.90
CA ILE A 573 -27.46 16.00 9.00
C ILE A 573 -27.30 14.93 10.09
N PHE A 574 -28.40 14.35 10.55
CA PHE A 574 -28.38 13.43 11.68
C PHE A 574 -28.07 12.00 11.22
N PHE A 575 -28.81 11.50 10.23
CA PHE A 575 -28.57 10.21 9.61
C PHE A 575 -28.66 10.26 8.09
N GLY A 576 -27.62 9.82 7.41
CA GLY A 576 -27.64 9.70 5.96
C GLY A 576 -26.33 9.19 5.41
N THR A 577 -26.40 8.18 4.56
CA THR A 577 -25.24 7.81 3.75
C THR A 577 -25.08 8.80 2.60
N GLY A 578 -23.86 9.14 2.23
CA GLY A 578 -23.61 9.84 0.98
C GLY A 578 -24.04 9.02 -0.23
N GLY A 579 -24.44 9.69 -1.31
CA GLY A 579 -24.68 9.06 -2.60
C GLY A 579 -23.37 8.61 -3.25
N THR A 580 -23.41 7.54 -4.04
CA THR A 580 -22.23 7.16 -4.84
C THR A 580 -22.06 8.12 -6.01
N GLY A 581 -20.82 8.43 -6.38
CA GLY A 581 -20.51 9.22 -7.57
C GLY A 581 -20.90 8.50 -8.87
N GLY A 582 -21.26 9.25 -9.89
CA GLY A 582 -21.58 8.74 -11.22
C GLY A 582 -20.33 8.25 -11.95
N ALA A 583 -20.45 7.19 -12.75
CA ALA A 583 -19.36 6.78 -13.62
C ALA A 583 -19.12 7.82 -14.74
N GLY A 584 -17.88 8.06 -15.11
CA GLY A 584 -17.51 8.88 -16.25
C GLY A 584 -18.00 8.29 -17.57
N GLY A 585 -18.29 9.17 -18.52
CA GLY A 585 -18.79 8.82 -19.85
C GLY A 585 -17.70 8.27 -20.78
N VAL A 586 -18.11 7.51 -21.79
CA VAL A 586 -17.17 6.96 -22.78
C VAL A 586 -16.84 7.99 -23.86
N GLY A 587 -15.55 8.29 -24.01
CA GLY A 587 -14.99 9.07 -25.11
C GLY A 587 -14.79 8.22 -26.36
N THR A 588 -15.46 8.58 -27.44
CA THR A 588 -15.46 7.81 -28.70
C THR A 588 -14.21 8.07 -29.55
N THR A 589 -13.62 9.25 -29.43
CA THR A 589 -12.41 9.64 -30.18
C THR A 589 -11.40 10.44 -29.36
N GLY A 590 -11.82 11.01 -28.23
CA GLY A 590 -11.01 11.81 -27.30
C GLY A 590 -10.80 11.10 -25.96
N THR A 591 -10.83 11.87 -24.87
CA THR A 591 -10.61 11.36 -23.51
C THR A 591 -11.88 10.75 -22.94
N GLY A 592 -11.75 9.83 -21.99
CA GLY A 592 -12.85 9.48 -21.12
C GLY A 592 -13.23 10.65 -20.21
N GLY A 593 -14.47 10.66 -19.73
CA GLY A 593 -14.89 11.62 -18.70
C GLY A 593 -14.52 11.12 -17.32
N ASP A 594 -14.35 12.01 -16.36
CA ASP A 594 -13.95 11.64 -15.00
C ASP A 594 -15.12 11.03 -14.22
N GLY A 595 -14.82 10.22 -13.21
CA GLY A 595 -15.82 9.76 -12.26
C GLY A 595 -16.24 10.88 -11.32
N GLY A 596 -17.53 10.96 -10.99
CA GLY A 596 -18.03 11.92 -10.00
C GLY A 596 -17.58 11.55 -8.59
N ALA A 597 -17.43 12.53 -7.70
CA ALA A 597 -17.09 12.28 -6.32
C ALA A 597 -18.24 11.60 -5.55
N GLY A 598 -17.91 10.86 -4.51
CA GLY A 598 -18.88 10.34 -3.55
C GLY A 598 -19.40 11.43 -2.62
N GLY A 599 -20.69 11.35 -2.28
CA GLY A 599 -21.30 12.28 -1.34
C GLY A 599 -20.79 12.09 0.08
N ALA A 600 -20.66 13.17 0.84
CA ALA A 600 -20.27 13.11 2.24
C ALA A 600 -21.48 12.84 3.17
N ALA A 601 -21.25 12.18 4.29
CA ALA A 601 -22.16 12.16 5.43
C ALA A 601 -21.74 13.20 6.48
N PHE A 602 -22.67 13.68 7.32
CA PHE A 602 -22.38 14.74 8.29
C PHE A 602 -22.17 14.22 9.73
N LEU A 603 -23.21 13.77 10.42
CA LEU A 603 -23.10 13.27 11.80
C LEU A 603 -22.96 11.75 11.84
N MET A 604 -23.93 11.05 11.25
CA MET A 604 -23.99 9.58 11.23
C MET A 604 -24.36 9.07 9.84
N GLY A 605 -23.55 8.16 9.31
CA GLY A 605 -23.74 7.56 8.00
C GLY A 605 -22.41 7.43 7.27
N SER A 606 -22.34 6.49 6.34
CA SER A 606 -21.16 6.29 5.51
C SER A 606 -21.05 7.34 4.42
N GLY A 607 -19.83 7.71 4.04
CA GLY A 607 -19.58 8.42 2.78
C GLY A 607 -19.94 7.52 1.59
N GLY A 608 -20.26 8.15 0.46
CA GLY A 608 -20.49 7.45 -0.80
C GLY A 608 -19.18 7.13 -1.51
N ASN A 609 -19.16 6.07 -2.31
CA ASN A 609 -17.99 5.75 -3.13
C ASN A 609 -17.85 6.73 -4.30
N GLY A 610 -16.62 7.00 -4.71
CA GLY A 610 -16.32 7.71 -5.94
C GLY A 610 -16.71 6.91 -7.20
N GLY A 611 -17.03 7.64 -8.26
CA GLY A 611 -17.36 7.11 -9.57
C GLY A 611 -16.13 6.54 -10.28
N SER A 612 -16.30 5.47 -11.05
CA SER A 612 -15.24 5.01 -11.95
C SER A 612 -15.05 6.01 -13.10
N GLY A 613 -13.81 6.22 -13.53
CA GLY A 613 -13.49 6.99 -14.72
C GLY A 613 -14.08 6.33 -15.97
N GLY A 614 -14.46 7.17 -16.94
CA GLY A 614 -14.91 6.74 -18.25
C GLY A 614 -13.74 6.39 -19.16
N ALA A 615 -13.94 5.47 -20.09
CA ALA A 615 -12.88 5.11 -21.02
C ALA A 615 -12.80 6.08 -22.20
N GLY A 616 -11.61 6.25 -22.77
CA GLY A 616 -11.35 7.06 -23.95
C GLY A 616 -10.38 6.39 -24.93
N LEU A 617 -10.15 7.00 -26.09
CA LEU A 617 -9.20 6.49 -27.08
C LEU A 617 -7.80 7.09 -26.90
N THR A 618 -7.72 8.28 -26.30
CA THR A 618 -6.46 9.02 -26.05
C THR A 618 -6.01 8.93 -24.60
N ALA A 619 -6.93 9.13 -23.65
CA ALA A 619 -6.70 8.95 -22.22
C ALA A 619 -7.97 8.43 -21.54
N GLY A 620 -7.81 7.69 -20.46
CA GLY A 620 -8.90 7.32 -19.56
C GLY A 620 -9.25 8.49 -18.66
N GLY A 621 -10.51 8.57 -18.27
CA GLY A 621 -10.94 9.48 -17.22
C GLY A 621 -10.42 9.00 -15.87
N ASP A 622 -10.21 9.95 -14.97
CA ASP A 622 -9.81 9.71 -13.61
C ASP A 622 -10.97 9.14 -12.80
N GLY A 623 -10.65 8.40 -11.74
CA GLY A 623 -11.64 7.99 -10.75
C GLY A 623 -12.05 9.15 -9.86
N GLY A 624 -13.33 9.21 -9.48
CA GLY A 624 -13.83 10.21 -8.54
C GLY A 624 -13.40 9.95 -7.11
N ASP A 625 -13.31 11.00 -6.30
CA ASP A 625 -12.95 10.87 -4.89
C ASP A 625 -14.05 10.18 -4.06
N GLY A 626 -13.66 9.50 -2.99
CA GLY A 626 -14.58 8.95 -2.00
C GLY A 626 -15.16 10.03 -1.09
N GLY A 627 -16.42 9.87 -0.71
CA GLY A 627 -17.09 10.77 0.22
C GLY A 627 -16.62 10.58 1.67
N ASN A 628 -16.56 11.67 2.43
CA ASN A 628 -16.20 11.61 3.84
C ASN A 628 -17.27 10.89 4.66
N ALA A 629 -16.84 10.13 5.67
CA ALA A 629 -17.73 9.51 6.65
C ALA A 629 -18.38 10.57 7.56
N GLY A 630 -19.50 10.19 8.19
CA GLY A 630 -20.11 10.99 9.25
C GLY A 630 -19.14 11.18 10.43
N SER A 631 -19.17 12.37 11.02
CA SER A 631 -18.24 12.78 12.07
C SER A 631 -18.25 11.86 13.29
N PHE A 632 -19.36 11.21 13.65
CA PHE A 632 -19.42 10.25 14.76
C PHE A 632 -19.38 8.80 14.32
N PHE A 633 -20.25 8.40 13.39
CA PHE A 633 -20.34 7.03 12.89
C PHE A 633 -20.45 7.02 11.36
N GLY A 634 -19.84 6.03 10.72
CA GLY A 634 -19.89 5.89 9.26
C GLY A 634 -18.62 5.27 8.70
N ALA A 635 -18.70 4.53 7.60
CA ALA A 635 -17.54 4.16 6.80
C ALA A 635 -17.18 5.34 5.88
N ALA A 636 -15.90 5.58 5.64
CA ALA A 636 -15.52 6.49 4.57
C ALA A 636 -15.75 5.84 3.20
N GLY A 637 -16.05 6.66 2.19
CA GLY A 637 -16.18 6.19 0.81
C GLY A 637 -14.84 5.82 0.20
N THR A 638 -14.82 4.80 -0.66
CA THR A 638 -13.62 4.48 -1.45
C THR A 638 -13.52 5.42 -2.65
N GLY A 639 -12.30 5.72 -3.10
CA GLY A 639 -12.06 6.34 -4.40
C GLY A 639 -12.49 5.44 -5.56
N GLY A 640 -12.85 6.05 -6.67
CA GLY A 640 -13.19 5.36 -7.91
C GLY A 640 -11.97 4.88 -8.68
N ALA A 641 -12.11 3.82 -9.47
CA ALA A 641 -11.05 3.35 -10.36
C ALA A 641 -10.88 4.30 -11.55
N GLY A 642 -9.64 4.57 -11.95
CA GLY A 642 -9.33 5.23 -13.21
C GLY A 642 -9.56 4.30 -14.41
N ALA A 643 -9.87 4.86 -15.58
CA ALA A 643 -10.17 4.04 -16.76
C ALA A 643 -8.92 3.61 -17.54
N SER A 644 -9.01 2.45 -18.18
CA SER A 644 -7.93 1.88 -19.01
C SER A 644 -7.99 2.37 -20.46
N THR A 645 -6.90 2.93 -20.99
CA THR A 645 -6.78 3.34 -22.41
C THR A 645 -5.32 3.34 -22.89
N LYS A 646 -4.98 4.13 -23.93
CA LYS A 646 -3.58 4.41 -24.29
C LYS A 646 -2.82 5.11 -23.15
N ALA A 647 -3.44 6.09 -22.49
CA ALA A 647 -2.97 6.66 -21.23
C ALA A 647 -4.00 6.33 -20.14
N GLY A 648 -3.56 5.67 -19.08
CA GLY A 648 -4.47 5.25 -18.00
C GLY A 648 -4.92 6.44 -17.18
N GLY A 649 -6.20 6.46 -16.78
CA GLY A 649 -6.70 7.42 -15.80
C GLY A 649 -6.17 7.12 -14.39
N THR A 650 -5.98 8.15 -13.58
CA THR A 650 -5.60 8.00 -12.18
C THR A 650 -6.76 7.50 -11.34
N GLY A 651 -6.47 6.81 -10.23
CA GLY A 651 -7.49 6.45 -9.25
C GLY A 651 -7.89 7.65 -8.39
N GLY A 652 -9.16 7.73 -8.01
CA GLY A 652 -9.66 8.76 -7.10
C GLY A 652 -9.16 8.58 -5.67
N THR A 653 -9.11 9.65 -4.88
CA THR A 653 -8.69 9.54 -3.48
C THR A 653 -9.78 8.91 -2.61
N GLY A 654 -9.40 8.28 -1.51
CA GLY A 654 -10.36 7.81 -0.52
C GLY A 654 -10.92 8.93 0.35
N GLY A 655 -12.16 8.78 0.82
CA GLY A 655 -12.80 9.74 1.72
C GLY A 655 -12.18 9.73 3.12
N ASN A 656 -12.27 10.84 3.84
CA ASN A 656 -11.76 10.89 5.22
C ASN A 656 -12.75 10.22 6.20
N GLY A 657 -12.20 9.59 7.23
CA GLY A 657 -12.96 8.97 8.32
C GLY A 657 -13.44 9.97 9.37
N GLY A 658 -14.56 9.64 10.04
CA GLY A 658 -15.04 10.30 11.26
C GLY A 658 -14.34 9.77 12.51
N LEU A 659 -14.85 10.12 13.70
CA LEU A 659 -14.20 9.85 15.00
C LEU A 659 -13.66 8.43 15.17
N PHE A 660 -14.41 7.40 14.75
CA PHE A 660 -14.03 5.98 14.89
C PHE A 660 -13.81 5.27 13.55
N ALA A 661 -13.91 5.99 12.44
CA ALA A 661 -13.88 5.40 11.12
C ALA A 661 -12.49 5.50 10.51
N ASN A 662 -12.05 4.44 9.86
CA ASN A 662 -10.89 4.50 9.01
C ASN A 662 -11.16 5.46 7.84
N GLY A 663 -10.10 6.08 7.31
CA GLY A 663 -10.16 6.69 5.99
C GLY A 663 -10.42 5.61 4.93
N GLY A 664 -11.03 6.01 3.81
CA GLY A 664 -11.37 5.10 2.74
C GLY A 664 -10.18 4.76 1.85
N ALA A 665 -10.25 3.61 1.18
CA ALA A 665 -9.28 3.21 0.18
C ALA A 665 -9.27 4.17 -1.02
N GLY A 666 -8.08 4.44 -1.55
CA GLY A 666 -7.88 5.08 -2.84
C GLY A 666 -8.22 4.15 -4.00
N GLY A 667 -8.59 4.76 -5.12
CA GLY A 667 -8.91 4.11 -6.39
C GLY A 667 -7.70 3.49 -7.06
N SER A 668 -7.87 2.39 -7.80
CA SER A 668 -6.81 1.86 -8.68
C SER A 668 -6.63 2.75 -9.91
N GLY A 669 -5.38 2.91 -10.38
CA GLY A 669 -5.09 3.52 -11.68
C GLY A 669 -5.41 2.58 -12.84
N GLY A 670 -5.77 3.15 -13.99
CA GLY A 670 -6.13 2.40 -15.20
C GLY A 670 -4.93 1.92 -16.01
N LEU A 671 -5.13 0.87 -16.82
CA LEU A 671 -4.13 0.36 -17.77
C LEU A 671 -3.78 1.38 -18.85
N GLY A 672 -2.51 1.42 -19.27
CA GLY A 672 -2.07 2.22 -20.42
C GLY A 672 -0.55 2.28 -20.57
N GLY A 673 -0.06 2.78 -21.70
CA GLY A 673 1.38 3.00 -21.92
C GLY A 673 1.94 4.05 -20.97
N ASP A 674 1.18 5.13 -20.77
CA ASP A 674 1.32 6.05 -19.63
C ASP A 674 0.30 5.60 -18.58
N ALA A 675 0.60 4.53 -17.84
CA ALA A 675 -0.34 3.94 -16.90
C ALA A 675 -0.74 4.91 -15.78
N GLY A 676 -2.00 4.81 -15.36
CA GLY A 676 -2.55 5.66 -14.31
C GLY A 676 -1.93 5.38 -12.94
N THR A 677 -1.77 6.41 -12.13
CA THR A 677 -1.36 6.24 -10.73
C THR A 677 -2.54 5.82 -9.87
N GLY A 678 -2.29 5.06 -8.81
CA GLY A 678 -3.29 4.81 -7.78
C GLY A 678 -3.63 6.07 -7.00
N GLY A 679 -4.89 6.19 -6.57
CA GLY A 679 -5.37 7.29 -5.74
C GLY A 679 -4.87 7.17 -4.30
N ALA A 680 -4.72 8.29 -3.61
CA ALA A 680 -4.30 8.27 -2.21
C ALA A 680 -5.42 7.74 -1.30
N GLY A 681 -5.05 7.09 -0.20
CA GLY A 681 -5.99 6.73 0.85
C GLY A 681 -6.46 7.97 1.63
N GLY A 682 -7.70 7.93 2.10
CA GLY A 682 -8.27 9.01 2.93
C GLY A 682 -7.66 9.02 4.32
N ASN A 683 -7.68 10.15 5.01
CA ASN A 683 -7.17 10.21 6.38
C ASN A 683 -8.17 9.59 7.36
N GLY A 684 -7.68 8.97 8.43
CA GLY A 684 -8.53 8.54 9.55
C GLY A 684 -9.00 9.72 10.40
N GLY A 685 -10.16 9.57 11.05
CA GLY A 685 -10.57 10.52 12.10
C GLY A 685 -9.92 10.17 13.45
N LEU A 686 -10.40 10.75 14.55
CA LEU A 686 -9.70 10.77 15.85
C LEU A 686 -9.06 9.42 16.28
N PHE A 687 -9.77 8.31 16.15
CA PHE A 687 -9.31 6.94 16.46
C PHE A 687 -9.12 6.06 15.21
N GLY A 688 -9.49 6.56 14.03
CA GLY A 688 -9.46 5.80 12.79
C GLY A 688 -8.08 5.70 12.18
N ALA A 689 -7.78 4.56 11.57
CA ALA A 689 -6.59 4.42 10.73
C ALA A 689 -6.74 5.20 9.42
N GLY A 690 -5.63 5.57 8.80
CA GLY A 690 -5.66 6.04 7.41
C GLY A 690 -6.08 4.93 6.44
N GLY A 691 -6.71 5.32 5.34
CA GLY A 691 -7.10 4.41 4.26
C GLY A 691 -5.90 3.97 3.42
N THR A 692 -6.05 2.86 2.71
CA THR A 692 -5.02 2.37 1.78
C THR A 692 -4.93 3.22 0.52
N GLY A 693 -3.72 3.42 0.01
CA GLY A 693 -3.53 3.93 -1.33
C GLY A 693 -3.91 2.86 -2.37
N GLY A 694 -4.46 3.30 -3.49
CA GLY A 694 -4.85 2.41 -4.58
C GLY A 694 -3.65 1.88 -5.37
N ALA A 695 -3.83 0.76 -6.06
CA ALA A 695 -2.80 0.18 -6.92
C ALA A 695 -2.57 1.05 -8.18
N GLY A 696 -1.33 1.11 -8.65
CA GLY A 696 -0.99 1.73 -9.93
C GLY A 696 -1.38 0.85 -11.11
N GLY A 697 -1.77 1.49 -12.21
CA GLY A 697 -2.14 0.82 -13.46
C GLY A 697 -0.94 0.12 -14.11
N SER A 698 -1.22 -0.91 -14.90
CA SER A 698 -0.19 -1.72 -15.59
C SER A 698 -0.04 -1.33 -17.06
N LEU A 699 0.93 -1.94 -17.74
CA LEU A 699 1.40 -1.63 -19.10
C LEU A 699 2.31 -0.41 -19.22
N GLY A 700 2.33 0.42 -18.18
CA GLY A 700 3.14 1.62 -17.98
C GLY A 700 3.70 1.67 -16.54
N PRO A 701 4.51 2.67 -16.17
CA PRO A 701 5.10 2.79 -14.84
C PRO A 701 4.12 3.40 -13.82
N GLY A 702 2.89 2.87 -13.74
CA GLY A 702 1.84 3.40 -12.87
C GLY A 702 2.23 3.26 -11.40
N ALA A 703 2.44 4.37 -10.71
CA ALA A 703 2.79 4.35 -9.29
C ALA A 703 1.59 4.00 -8.42
N GLY A 704 1.83 3.32 -7.30
CA GLY A 704 0.82 3.14 -6.27
C GLY A 704 0.51 4.44 -5.52
N GLY A 705 -0.72 4.60 -5.08
CA GLY A 705 -1.16 5.76 -4.30
C GLY A 705 -0.57 5.75 -2.89
N ALA A 706 -0.39 6.93 -2.30
CA ALA A 706 0.05 7.02 -0.91
C ALA A 706 -1.05 6.57 0.05
N GLY A 707 -0.68 6.00 1.19
CA GLY A 707 -1.62 5.73 2.28
C GLY A 707 -2.05 7.02 2.98
N GLY A 708 -3.27 7.05 3.47
CA GLY A 708 -3.78 8.19 4.25
C GLY A 708 -3.14 8.26 5.64
N ASN A 709 -3.11 9.43 6.27
CA ASN A 709 -2.61 9.53 7.64
C ASN A 709 -3.65 9.00 8.64
N GLY A 710 -3.19 8.43 9.75
CA GLY A 710 -4.05 8.15 10.89
C GLY A 710 -4.51 9.44 11.56
N GLY A 711 -5.69 9.43 12.18
CA GLY A 711 -6.06 10.53 13.07
C GLY A 711 -5.32 10.44 14.40
N LEU A 712 -5.70 11.23 15.41
CA LEU A 712 -4.90 11.46 16.62
C LEU A 712 -4.34 10.20 17.32
N PHE A 713 -5.11 9.11 17.33
CA PHE A 713 -4.76 7.80 17.89
C PHE A 713 -4.69 6.68 16.83
N GLY A 714 -4.86 7.03 15.56
CA GLY A 714 -4.91 6.09 14.45
C GLY A 714 -3.54 5.67 13.92
N ALA A 715 -3.49 4.50 13.29
CA ALA A 715 -2.36 4.07 12.48
C ALA A 715 -2.39 4.77 11.11
N GLY A 716 -1.23 4.90 10.48
CA GLY A 716 -1.16 5.33 9.09
C GLY A 716 -1.70 4.25 8.14
N GLY A 717 -2.30 4.69 7.05
CA GLY A 717 -2.76 3.84 5.96
C GLY A 717 -1.60 3.35 5.09
N THR A 718 -1.80 2.24 4.39
CA THR A 718 -0.73 1.60 3.60
C THR A 718 -0.60 2.26 2.24
N GLY A 719 0.61 2.34 1.70
CA GLY A 719 0.80 2.70 0.30
C GLY A 719 0.30 1.59 -0.63
N GLY A 720 -0.21 1.98 -1.79
CA GLY A 720 -0.65 1.06 -2.83
C GLY A 720 0.51 0.43 -3.60
N SER A 721 0.30 -0.73 -4.22
CA SER A 721 1.32 -1.37 -5.05
C SER A 721 1.53 -0.62 -6.38
N GLY A 722 2.76 -0.59 -6.88
CA GLY A 722 3.05 -0.14 -8.24
C GLY A 722 2.61 -1.14 -9.32
N GLY A 723 2.34 -0.64 -10.52
CA GLY A 723 1.87 -1.42 -11.66
C GLY A 723 2.95 -2.15 -12.44
N HIS A 724 2.55 -3.15 -13.23
CA HIS A 724 3.48 -3.97 -14.01
C HIS A 724 3.94 -3.29 -15.31
N GLY A 725 5.26 -3.27 -15.56
CA GLY A 725 5.88 -2.75 -16.79
C GLY A 725 6.00 -3.82 -17.89
N THR A 726 5.74 -3.44 -19.15
CA THR A 726 5.69 -4.34 -20.33
C THR A 726 6.96 -4.26 -21.21
N PRO A 727 7.08 -5.06 -22.29
CA PRO A 727 8.35 -5.23 -23.02
C PRO A 727 8.99 -3.98 -23.65
N ALA A 728 8.30 -2.85 -23.75
CA ALA A 728 8.80 -1.66 -24.47
C ALA A 728 9.73 -0.75 -23.64
N ALA A 729 10.70 -1.32 -22.92
CA ALA A 729 11.62 -0.59 -22.02
C ALA A 729 10.86 0.28 -21.00
N VAL A 730 9.90 -0.34 -20.30
CA VAL A 730 9.07 0.31 -19.30
C VAL A 730 9.41 -0.27 -17.93
N PRO A 731 9.88 0.55 -16.96
CA PRO A 731 10.12 0.09 -15.61
C PRO A 731 8.81 -0.25 -14.90
N GLY A 732 8.91 -1.10 -13.87
CA GLY A 732 7.79 -1.32 -12.97
C GLY A 732 7.43 -0.03 -12.22
N GLY A 733 6.14 0.17 -11.94
CA GLY A 733 5.68 1.32 -11.18
C GLY A 733 6.22 1.32 -9.75
N ALA A 734 6.48 2.49 -9.17
CA ALA A 734 6.88 2.59 -7.77
C ALA A 734 5.70 2.23 -6.84
N GLY A 735 6.01 1.63 -5.69
CA GLY A 735 5.04 1.50 -4.60
C GLY A 735 4.76 2.85 -3.94
N GLY A 736 3.53 3.04 -3.48
CA GLY A 736 3.11 4.23 -2.76
C GLY A 736 3.72 4.32 -1.37
N ALA A 737 3.92 5.53 -0.85
CA ALA A 737 4.37 5.71 0.53
C ALA A 737 3.27 5.33 1.54
N GLY A 738 3.66 4.81 2.70
CA GLY A 738 2.75 4.66 3.84
C GLY A 738 2.42 6.01 4.47
N GLY A 739 1.20 6.14 4.97
CA GLY A 739 0.76 7.33 5.72
C GLY A 739 1.34 7.37 7.13
N ASN A 740 1.40 8.55 7.73
CA ASN A 740 1.92 8.69 9.10
C ASN A 740 0.88 8.31 10.15
N ALA A 741 1.32 7.85 11.31
CA ALA A 741 0.44 7.66 12.47
C ALA A 741 0.08 8.99 13.16
N GLY A 742 -0.98 8.94 13.97
CA GLY A 742 -1.47 10.03 14.81
C GLY A 742 -0.50 10.53 15.87
N LEU A 743 -0.64 11.81 16.25
CA LEU A 743 0.21 12.50 17.23
C LEU A 743 0.33 11.79 18.60
N PHE A 744 -0.74 11.17 19.10
CA PHE A 744 -0.79 10.50 20.42
C PHE A 744 -1.01 8.97 20.34
N SER A 745 -0.70 8.36 19.19
CA SER A 745 -0.89 6.93 18.97
C SER A 745 -0.07 6.06 19.92
N LEU A 746 -0.72 5.54 20.97
CA LEU A 746 -0.17 4.53 21.88
C LEU A 746 -0.29 3.15 21.22
N GLY A 747 0.71 2.77 20.41
CA GLY A 747 0.79 1.46 19.76
C GLY A 747 0.41 1.44 18.29
N ALA A 748 -0.22 2.50 17.76
CA ALA A 748 -0.43 2.64 16.32
C ALA A 748 0.91 2.94 15.62
N SER A 749 1.06 2.41 14.40
CA SER A 749 2.25 2.56 13.59
C SER A 749 2.00 3.43 12.37
N GLY A 750 3.06 4.02 11.84
CA GLY A 750 3.04 4.47 10.45
C GLY A 750 2.61 3.33 9.53
N GLY A 751 1.96 3.68 8.43
CA GLY A 751 1.51 2.71 7.44
C GLY A 751 2.68 2.10 6.70
N ALA A 752 2.50 0.88 6.21
CA ALA A 752 3.52 0.25 5.38
C ALA A 752 3.61 0.92 4.00
N GLY A 753 4.80 0.97 3.43
CA GLY A 753 4.99 1.32 2.02
C GLY A 753 4.48 0.21 1.11
N GLY A 754 3.95 0.58 -0.05
CA GLY A 754 3.47 -0.35 -1.06
C GLY A 754 4.61 -1.06 -1.79
N SER A 755 4.35 -2.26 -2.31
CA SER A 755 5.32 -2.98 -3.14
C SER A 755 5.56 -2.28 -4.48
N GLY A 756 6.78 -2.30 -4.98
CA GLY A 756 7.10 -1.91 -6.35
C GLY A 756 6.57 -2.92 -7.37
N GLY A 757 6.15 -2.42 -8.53
CA GLY A 757 5.66 -3.23 -9.63
C GLY A 757 6.76 -4.01 -10.33
N SER A 758 6.42 -5.17 -10.89
CA SER A 758 7.39 -5.97 -11.65
C SER A 758 7.57 -5.45 -13.08
N SER A 759 8.65 -5.86 -13.75
CA SER A 759 8.95 -5.49 -15.14
C SER A 759 9.56 -6.64 -15.94
N LEU A 760 9.25 -6.69 -17.24
CA LEU A 760 9.77 -7.72 -18.14
C LEU A 760 11.10 -7.34 -18.82
N THR A 761 11.32 -6.08 -19.16
CA THR A 761 12.49 -5.65 -19.95
C THR A 761 13.35 -4.58 -19.29
N ASP A 762 12.79 -3.83 -18.35
CA ASP A 762 13.48 -2.76 -17.64
C ASP A 762 13.54 -2.98 -16.13
N GLY A 763 14.05 -2.02 -15.36
CA GLY A 763 14.13 -2.12 -13.90
C GLY A 763 12.79 -2.40 -13.22
N GLY A 764 12.82 -3.22 -12.15
CA GLY A 764 11.67 -3.39 -11.26
C GLY A 764 11.37 -2.08 -10.51
N GLY A 765 10.10 -1.84 -10.21
CA GLY A 765 9.68 -0.66 -9.47
C GLY A 765 10.24 -0.63 -8.06
N ILE A 766 10.56 0.55 -7.54
CA ILE A 766 11.00 0.70 -6.15
C ILE A 766 9.83 0.45 -5.19
N GLY A 767 10.11 -0.13 -4.03
CA GLY A 767 9.15 -0.20 -2.93
C GLY A 767 8.93 1.18 -2.31
N GLY A 768 7.70 1.43 -1.86
CA GLY A 768 7.33 2.66 -1.18
C GLY A 768 7.95 2.77 0.21
N VAL A 769 8.19 3.99 0.68
CA VAL A 769 8.68 4.21 2.05
C VAL A 769 7.59 3.94 3.08
N GLY A 770 7.97 3.41 4.24
CA GLY A 770 7.06 3.30 5.38
C GLY A 770 6.76 4.66 5.99
N GLY A 771 5.54 4.85 6.47
CA GLY A 771 5.12 6.07 7.15
C GLY A 771 5.76 6.21 8.53
N ALA A 772 5.87 7.44 9.03
CA ALA A 772 6.41 7.69 10.35
C ALA A 772 5.41 7.28 11.46
N GLY A 773 5.94 6.92 12.63
CA GLY A 773 5.18 6.83 13.88
C GLY A 773 4.64 8.20 14.31
N GLY A 774 3.79 8.21 15.36
CA GLY A 774 3.25 9.45 15.90
C GLY A 774 4.34 10.34 16.48
N LEU A 775 4.13 11.67 16.54
CA LEU A 775 5.19 12.60 16.92
C LEU A 775 5.84 12.28 18.28
N LEU A 776 5.04 11.87 19.28
CA LEU A 776 5.54 11.56 20.63
C LEU A 776 5.73 10.05 20.82
N PHE A 777 4.73 9.26 20.44
CA PHE A 777 4.70 7.81 20.59
C PHE A 777 4.34 7.17 19.25
N GLY A 778 4.88 5.99 18.97
CA GLY A 778 4.44 5.17 17.84
C GLY A 778 5.59 4.55 17.08
N TYR A 779 5.26 3.49 16.36
CA TYR A 779 6.23 2.69 15.61
C TYR A 779 6.30 3.16 14.17
N GLY A 780 7.49 3.13 13.58
CA GLY A 780 7.64 3.38 12.16
C GLY A 780 7.00 2.26 11.32
N GLY A 781 6.40 2.62 10.18
CA GLY A 781 5.86 1.65 9.23
C GLY A 781 6.97 0.91 8.48
N ALA A 782 6.72 -0.33 8.06
CA ALA A 782 7.66 -1.08 7.24
C ALA A 782 7.78 -0.46 5.83
N GLY A 783 8.98 -0.51 5.24
CA GLY A 783 9.16 -0.19 3.83
C GLY A 783 8.61 -1.28 2.91
N GLY A 784 8.13 -0.89 1.74
CA GLY A 784 7.60 -1.80 0.73
C GLY A 784 8.69 -2.62 0.03
N ALA A 785 8.35 -3.81 -0.44
CA ALA A 785 9.29 -4.62 -1.22
C ALA A 785 9.55 -4.01 -2.60
N GLY A 786 10.77 -4.14 -3.12
CA GLY A 786 11.09 -3.80 -4.50
C GLY A 786 10.51 -4.80 -5.50
N GLY A 787 10.15 -4.33 -6.68
CA GLY A 787 9.57 -5.12 -7.75
C GLY A 787 10.57 -6.06 -8.42
N TYR A 788 10.10 -7.21 -8.88
CA TYR A 788 10.89 -8.14 -9.68
C TYR A 788 11.21 -7.54 -11.06
N SER A 789 12.37 -7.89 -11.62
CA SER A 789 12.67 -7.65 -13.03
C SER A 789 13.19 -8.89 -13.74
N ASN A 790 12.73 -9.15 -14.96
CA ASN A 790 13.24 -10.27 -15.75
C ASN A 790 14.61 -9.95 -16.38
N ILE A 791 14.77 -8.76 -16.97
CA ILE A 791 16.00 -8.35 -17.67
C ILE A 791 16.76 -7.25 -16.92
N GLY A 792 16.09 -6.18 -16.53
CA GLY A 792 16.68 -5.07 -15.78
C GLY A 792 17.00 -5.41 -14.32
N ALA A 793 17.54 -4.44 -13.58
CA ALA A 793 17.80 -4.62 -12.15
C ALA A 793 16.50 -4.83 -11.37
N GLY A 794 16.55 -5.60 -10.29
CA GLY A 794 15.44 -5.67 -9.35
C GLY A 794 15.21 -4.30 -8.71
N GLY A 795 13.96 -3.98 -8.37
CA GLY A 795 13.61 -2.73 -7.73
C GLY A 795 14.20 -2.63 -6.32
N ALA A 796 14.59 -1.44 -5.89
CA ALA A 796 15.03 -1.23 -4.51
C ALA A 796 13.87 -1.45 -3.53
N GLY A 797 14.16 -1.98 -2.34
CA GLY A 797 13.22 -1.97 -1.22
C GLY A 797 13.05 -0.55 -0.67
N GLY A 798 11.85 -0.22 -0.21
CA GLY A 798 11.55 1.05 0.42
C GLY A 798 12.16 1.16 1.82
N ALA A 799 12.51 2.36 2.26
CA ALA A 799 12.98 2.58 3.63
C ALA A 799 11.84 2.38 4.65
N GLY A 800 12.18 1.89 5.84
CA GLY A 800 11.28 1.89 6.98
C GLY A 800 11.06 3.30 7.53
N GLY A 801 9.88 3.55 8.07
CA GLY A 801 9.53 4.81 8.70
C GLY A 801 10.23 5.01 10.04
N ASN A 802 10.42 6.26 10.43
CA ASN A 802 10.96 6.61 11.74
C ASN A 802 9.90 6.45 12.83
N ALA A 803 10.32 6.15 14.06
CA ALA A 803 9.44 6.09 15.22
C ALA A 803 9.08 7.49 15.76
N GLY A 804 8.19 7.51 16.75
CA GLY A 804 7.90 8.72 17.52
C GLY A 804 9.06 9.15 18.43
N MET A 805 9.12 10.45 18.74
CA MET A 805 10.28 11.07 19.38
C MET A 805 10.59 10.50 20.77
N LEU A 806 9.59 10.20 21.59
CA LEU A 806 9.80 9.71 22.96
C LEU A 806 9.93 8.19 23.01
N SER A 807 8.98 7.45 22.44
CA SER A 807 9.00 5.99 22.51
C SER A 807 8.43 5.33 21.25
N GLY A 808 9.14 4.32 20.78
CA GLY A 808 8.80 3.51 19.62
C GLY A 808 10.04 3.03 18.90
N SER A 809 9.92 1.91 18.19
CA SER A 809 10.99 1.41 17.32
C SER A 809 10.77 1.83 15.87
N GLY A 810 11.88 2.01 15.15
CA GLY A 810 11.85 2.30 13.72
C GLY A 810 11.30 1.12 12.92
N GLY A 811 10.69 1.41 11.78
CA GLY A 811 10.16 0.39 10.87
C GLY A 811 11.27 -0.36 10.15
N SER A 812 11.06 -1.63 9.81
CA SER A 812 12.01 -2.39 9.00
C SER A 812 12.06 -1.87 7.56
N GLY A 813 13.23 -1.89 6.94
CA GLY A 813 13.37 -1.65 5.51
C GLY A 813 12.78 -2.80 4.68
N GLY A 814 12.25 -2.46 3.50
CA GLY A 814 11.70 -3.43 2.57
C GLY A 814 12.78 -4.26 1.87
N THR A 815 12.46 -5.49 1.47
CA THR A 815 13.39 -6.33 0.71
C THR A 815 13.60 -5.80 -0.71
N GLY A 816 14.81 -5.89 -1.23
CA GLY A 816 15.08 -5.62 -2.64
C GLY A 816 14.44 -6.66 -3.55
N GLY A 817 13.96 -6.22 -4.72
CA GLY A 817 13.35 -7.08 -5.73
C GLY A 817 14.38 -8.01 -6.39
N ALA A 818 13.95 -9.21 -6.76
CA ALA A 818 14.82 -10.14 -7.48
C ALA A 818 14.97 -9.75 -8.96
N SER A 819 16.09 -10.16 -9.58
CA SER A 819 16.32 -10.06 -11.02
C SER A 819 16.66 -11.40 -11.66
N GLY A 820 16.02 -11.70 -12.79
CA GLY A 820 16.26 -12.91 -13.59
C GLY A 820 17.56 -12.87 -14.39
N ALA A 821 18.08 -11.68 -14.72
CA ALA A 821 19.27 -11.53 -15.58
C ALA A 821 20.30 -10.50 -15.09
N ALA A 822 19.91 -9.49 -14.31
CA ALA A 822 20.77 -8.41 -13.86
C ALA A 822 20.99 -8.43 -12.33
N LYS A 823 21.38 -7.28 -11.77
CA LYS A 823 21.61 -7.12 -10.34
C LYS A 823 20.28 -7.18 -9.58
N GLY A 824 20.27 -7.87 -8.43
CA GLY A 824 19.16 -7.77 -7.50
C GLY A 824 19.00 -6.35 -6.93
N GLY A 825 17.78 -5.98 -6.57
CA GLY A 825 17.50 -4.69 -5.95
C GLY A 825 18.18 -4.55 -4.59
N VAL A 826 18.58 -3.34 -4.21
CA VAL A 826 19.09 -3.08 -2.86
C VAL A 826 17.96 -3.20 -1.84
N GLY A 827 18.26 -3.72 -0.65
CA GLY A 827 17.34 -3.67 0.48
C GLY A 827 17.17 -2.24 1.00
N GLY A 828 15.98 -1.92 1.49
CA GLY A 828 15.68 -0.63 2.07
C GLY A 828 16.32 -0.45 3.45
N ASN A 829 16.61 0.78 3.83
CA ASN A 829 17.15 1.08 5.16
C ASN A 829 16.08 0.93 6.24
N GLY A 830 16.48 0.56 7.46
CA GLY A 830 15.62 0.59 8.63
C GLY A 830 15.42 2.01 9.17
N GLY A 831 14.27 2.25 9.78
CA GLY A 831 13.92 3.53 10.38
C GLY A 831 14.61 3.78 11.72
N THR A 832 14.73 5.06 12.09
CA THR A 832 15.29 5.46 13.40
C THR A 832 14.26 5.28 14.52
N ALA A 833 14.75 4.98 15.73
CA ALA A 833 13.93 4.86 16.94
C ALA A 833 13.65 6.21 17.61
N GLY A 834 12.74 6.19 18.59
CA GLY A 834 12.59 7.27 19.56
C GLY A 834 13.68 7.24 20.63
N VAL A 835 13.57 8.14 21.62
CA VAL A 835 14.43 8.15 22.83
C VAL A 835 14.48 6.75 23.48
N PHE A 836 13.32 6.08 23.59
CA PHE A 836 13.21 4.68 24.00
C PHE A 836 12.71 3.82 22.84
N GLY A 837 13.53 2.86 22.39
CA GLY A 837 13.17 1.92 21.34
C GLY A 837 14.37 1.49 20.52
N ASN A 838 14.18 0.41 19.74
CA ASN A 838 15.22 -0.11 18.87
C ASN A 838 15.13 0.50 17.47
N GLY A 839 16.26 0.64 16.80
CA GLY A 839 16.28 0.93 15.38
C GLY A 839 15.60 -0.17 14.57
N GLY A 840 15.05 0.18 13.40
CA GLY A 840 14.47 -0.78 12.48
C GLY A 840 15.55 -1.58 11.76
N ASP A 841 15.29 -2.85 11.45
CA ASP A 841 16.26 -3.65 10.70
C ASP A 841 16.27 -3.26 9.21
N GLY A 842 17.44 -3.30 8.58
CA GLY A 842 17.61 -3.11 7.15
C GLY A 842 17.03 -4.29 6.36
N GLY A 843 16.46 -4.00 5.20
CA GLY A 843 15.92 -5.00 4.29
C GLY A 843 17.01 -5.83 3.63
N ALA A 844 16.71 -7.10 3.34
CA ALA A 844 17.62 -7.95 2.57
C ALA A 844 17.73 -7.47 1.11
N GLY A 845 18.91 -7.60 0.52
CA GLY A 845 19.13 -7.41 -0.91
C GLY A 845 18.45 -8.49 -1.73
N GLY A 846 17.93 -8.11 -2.90
CA GLY A 846 17.30 -9.02 -3.84
C GLY A 846 18.30 -9.99 -4.47
N PHE A 847 17.81 -11.15 -4.89
CA PHE A 847 18.60 -12.06 -5.72
C PHE A 847 18.90 -11.43 -7.09
N GLY A 848 20.10 -11.65 -7.65
CA GLY A 848 20.39 -11.36 -9.05
C GLY A 848 21.18 -12.50 -9.69
N ALA A 849 20.93 -12.79 -10.96
CA ALA A 849 21.60 -13.87 -11.69
C ALA A 849 23.11 -13.63 -11.86
N GLY A 850 23.52 -12.37 -11.94
CA GLY A 850 24.93 -11.95 -12.02
C GLY A 850 25.50 -11.46 -10.69
N THR A 851 24.88 -10.42 -10.12
CA THR A 851 25.27 -9.88 -8.80
C THR A 851 24.06 -9.70 -7.89
N GLY A 852 24.23 -10.03 -6.61
CA GLY A 852 23.20 -9.81 -5.60
C GLY A 852 22.98 -8.33 -5.31
N GLY A 853 21.78 -7.98 -4.86
CA GLY A 853 21.49 -6.67 -4.29
C GLY A 853 22.25 -6.45 -2.99
N ASN A 854 22.56 -5.20 -2.65
CA ASN A 854 23.14 -4.89 -1.33
C ASN A 854 22.05 -4.98 -0.26
N GLY A 855 22.40 -5.37 0.96
CA GLY A 855 21.52 -5.24 2.11
C GLY A 855 21.37 -3.78 2.54
N GLY A 856 20.20 -3.44 3.08
CA GLY A 856 19.92 -2.11 3.62
C GLY A 856 20.59 -1.86 4.96
N VAL A 857 20.84 -0.60 5.29
CA VAL A 857 21.45 -0.21 6.58
C VAL A 857 20.41 -0.31 7.70
N GLY A 858 20.81 -0.80 8.87
CA GLY A 858 19.97 -0.81 10.07
C GLY A 858 19.78 0.58 10.67
N GLY A 859 18.61 0.85 11.21
CA GLY A 859 18.27 2.13 11.82
C GLY A 859 18.94 2.37 13.17
N ASN A 860 19.11 3.63 13.55
CA ASN A 860 19.74 3.98 14.83
C ASN A 860 18.72 3.99 15.98
N ALA A 861 19.18 3.59 17.18
CA ALA A 861 18.54 3.95 18.44
C ALA A 861 19.05 5.31 18.95
N VAL A 862 18.43 5.85 20.01
CA VAL A 862 18.75 7.19 20.51
C VAL A 862 19.32 7.17 21.93
N LEU A 863 18.52 6.89 22.97
CA LEU A 863 18.99 6.88 24.37
C LEU A 863 18.98 5.47 24.97
N ILE A 864 17.86 4.75 24.85
CA ILE A 864 17.72 3.37 25.31
C ILE A 864 17.17 2.51 24.18
N GLY A 865 17.92 1.49 23.79
CA GLY A 865 17.55 0.51 22.78
C GLY A 865 18.73 0.11 21.91
N ASN A 866 18.56 -0.98 21.18
CA ASN A 866 19.58 -1.45 20.25
C ASN A 866 19.46 -0.78 18.89
N GLY A 867 20.59 -0.61 18.21
CA GLY A 867 20.57 -0.32 16.78
C GLY A 867 19.94 -1.47 16.01
N GLY A 868 19.30 -1.18 14.88
CA GLY A 868 18.72 -2.20 14.01
C GLY A 868 19.80 -3.00 13.29
N ASN A 869 19.53 -4.27 12.99
CA ASN A 869 20.44 -5.10 12.21
C ASN A 869 20.52 -4.60 10.77
N GLY A 870 21.71 -4.67 10.17
CA GLY A 870 21.89 -4.49 8.74
C GLY A 870 21.28 -5.66 7.96
N GLY A 871 20.74 -5.34 6.78
CA GLY A 871 20.19 -6.32 5.87
C GLY A 871 21.27 -7.21 5.27
N ASN A 872 20.92 -8.46 5.00
CA ASN A 872 21.80 -9.38 4.28
C ASN A 872 21.97 -8.98 2.81
N GLY A 873 23.14 -9.23 2.24
CA GLY A 873 23.36 -9.17 0.80
C GLY A 873 22.54 -10.22 0.04
N GLY A 874 22.17 -9.88 -1.18
CA GLY A 874 21.68 -10.85 -2.15
C GLY A 874 22.81 -11.80 -2.58
N LYS A 875 22.45 -13.05 -2.92
CA LYS A 875 23.42 -14.06 -3.39
C LYS A 875 24.21 -13.55 -4.60
N ALA A 876 25.48 -13.98 -4.73
CA ALA A 876 26.43 -13.62 -5.79
C ALA A 876 27.05 -12.21 -5.65
N GLY A 877 27.66 -11.89 -4.50
CA GLY A 877 28.46 -10.68 -4.35
C GLY A 877 27.68 -9.42 -3.96
N GLY A 878 26.46 -9.55 -3.47
CA GLY A 878 25.77 -8.48 -2.76
C GLY A 878 26.53 -8.13 -1.48
N THR A 879 26.60 -6.84 -1.14
CA THR A 879 27.30 -6.42 0.08
C THR A 879 26.34 -6.39 1.28
N PRO A 880 26.80 -6.78 2.48
CA PRO A 880 26.06 -6.56 3.72
C PRO A 880 25.68 -5.10 3.95
N GLY A 881 24.48 -4.88 4.50
CA GLY A 881 24.14 -3.62 5.13
C GLY A 881 24.85 -3.45 6.47
N ALA A 882 25.22 -2.23 6.81
CA ALA A 882 25.76 -1.92 8.13
C ALA A 882 24.66 -1.99 9.21
N GLY A 883 25.01 -2.41 10.42
CA GLY A 883 24.16 -2.30 11.59
C GLY A 883 24.02 -0.85 12.05
N GLY A 884 22.89 -0.52 12.67
CA GLY A 884 22.62 0.79 13.25
C GLY A 884 23.34 0.99 14.59
N THR A 885 23.42 2.25 15.02
CA THR A 885 24.02 2.61 16.31
C THR A 885 23.07 2.36 17.49
N SER A 886 23.64 2.00 18.64
CA SER A 886 22.96 1.81 19.92
C SER A 886 22.47 3.12 20.55
N GLY A 887 21.57 2.99 21.53
CA GLY A 887 21.21 4.09 22.41
C GLY A 887 22.37 4.51 23.32
N LEU A 888 22.51 5.81 23.54
CA LEU A 888 23.61 6.42 24.30
C LEU A 888 23.79 5.88 25.73
N LEU A 889 22.71 5.43 26.39
CA LEU A 889 22.74 4.99 27.79
C LEU A 889 22.70 3.46 27.94
N ILE A 890 21.79 2.79 27.23
CA ILE A 890 21.64 1.33 27.28
C ILE A 890 21.30 0.82 25.88
N GLY A 891 22.10 -0.10 25.37
CA GLY A 891 21.84 -0.78 24.11
C GLY A 891 23.10 -1.38 23.50
N GLU A 892 22.91 -2.22 22.49
CA GLU A 892 23.97 -2.76 21.65
C GLU A 892 23.83 -2.26 20.22
N ASN A 893 24.95 -2.11 19.52
CA ASN A 893 24.91 -1.77 18.10
C ASN A 893 24.25 -2.91 17.32
N GLY A 894 23.61 -2.57 16.22
CA GLY A 894 23.07 -3.55 15.29
C GLY A 894 24.18 -4.43 14.71
N LEU A 895 23.84 -5.68 14.41
CA LEU A 895 24.75 -6.56 13.69
C LEU A 895 24.79 -6.14 12.22
N ASN A 896 25.95 -6.21 11.60
CA ASN A 896 26.03 -6.09 10.14
C ASN A 896 25.32 -7.28 9.48
N GLY A 897 24.84 -7.06 8.27
CA GLY A 897 24.34 -8.14 7.42
C GLY A 897 25.41 -9.18 7.11
N LEU A 898 24.96 -10.29 6.52
CA LEU A 898 25.83 -11.31 5.96
C LEU A 898 25.93 -11.16 4.43
N PRO A 899 27.08 -11.52 3.82
CA PRO A 899 27.33 -11.36 2.38
C PRO A 899 26.61 -12.39 1.51
#